data_AF-A0A8D7A6A1-F1
#
_entry.id   AF-A0A8D7A6A1-F1
#
_cell.length_a   1.000
_cell.length_b   1.000
_cell.length_c   1.000
_cell.angle_alpha   90.00
_cell.angle_beta   90.00
_cell.angle_gamma   90.00
#
_symmetry.space_group_name_H-M   'P 1'
#
loop_
_entity.id
_entity.type
_entity.pdbx_description
1 polymer ?
#
loop_
_entity_poly.entity_id
_entity_poly.type
_entity_poly.pdbx_seq_one_letter_code
_entity_poly.pdbx_strand_id
1 'polypeptide(L)'
;MGSTGEPERKRRHFSSISPTSAGATTKKQPLAPCKEDKKLDFAVLRYKNQKLSEQLEAQKFEYLALDNKFHQLKEKQKIHDDTLLLVNNYWEWLVNDLESLSASASGSTSSGHHLKHSHVLEDGPSCPTEGDFLRRLLEAGATESSHYVSPTPDRDNMQGAELTTKHILQNIICSLNDMWHVNEVFVAAADQVAQAEDESSRQLQKIAKDLEVEIRNFFAGMNDLHFKHRLLADSVQHYRDVDMKNKAECKRLAEESASTVAELEESNCKLTILKSQRDTAQSTCFAFPTFGNKQVGGDKEKDVQKDMQDMESSLKELTDLVSSRLEEIRRLHVERIEIPKKVADLRNSFMDIKNISSSKSFQLLNEYVEKSKKETDECRALLEKLQVVEKDSFIWREKEVKLKVELADISRRVAAFSESRIVELEQILQKLADERVLLEIKLEEAAREPSRKQIIKEFKALVSSLPKDLRIMQSEIDKNKEAAIELHSLRAEVQSLSSVLHRKARDEIKSLSGKSIRQLSEIKKLQSLVQDLRENNQELKLFLEMYSRESTDSRDVIESKDNEYKAWALVHSLKSSLDEHNLESNVKAAIEAEAISQKRLTSAEAEIDELSLKLEKCDREISSLSDILKSKHEEGEAYLSEIESIGQAYEDMQTQNQHLLQQIIERDDYNTKLVMEGVQARQLQEALRWEIQTMDKKLHQANLLKDSYDLKVAQMDEQLKVWSDQVGKLAEDGWQSTTAFDNTKKRFLEVQTESYKLRQSLDGALTKVEKSRLDIADLLIELRKESRFNRKRIEESMEVMTRKAAFLREQTKGSTVLQKLRQEVKEYRGILKCSICHDRQKEVVITKCFHLFCHQCVQKTIDSRQRKCRTCGMSFGPNDVKSIYI
;
A
#
# COMPACT_ATOMS: atom_id res chain seq x y z
N MET A 1 -6.96 -55.26 13.51
CA MET A 1 -5.59 -54.84 13.90
C MET A 1 -5.75 -53.52 14.65
N GLY A 2 -6.20 -53.53 15.91
CA GLY A 2 -5.42 -53.79 17.12
C GLY A 2 -5.30 -52.43 17.86
N SER A 3 -6.33 -51.99 18.58
CA SER A 3 -6.66 -52.34 19.98
C SER A 3 -5.60 -51.85 20.98
N THR A 4 -5.95 -50.82 21.76
CA THR A 4 -6.28 -50.87 23.21
C THR A 4 -6.65 -49.43 23.61
N GLY A 5 -7.79 -49.11 24.22
CA GLY A 5 -8.48 -49.87 25.26
C GLY A 5 -8.49 -48.99 26.51
N GLU A 6 -9.55 -48.19 26.63
CA GLU A 6 -10.09 -47.45 27.78
C GLU A 6 -10.05 -48.21 29.15
N PRO A 7 -10.70 -47.73 30.24
CA PRO A 7 -10.66 -46.45 30.97
C PRO A 7 -10.58 -46.72 32.51
N GLU A 8 -10.71 -45.72 33.39
CA GLU A 8 -11.67 -45.71 34.53
C GLU A 8 -11.38 -44.68 35.64
N ARG A 9 -12.43 -43.88 35.91
CA ARG A 9 -13.06 -43.57 37.21
C ARG A 9 -12.34 -42.72 38.28
N LYS A 10 -12.86 -41.48 38.38
CA LYS A 10 -13.63 -40.91 39.50
C LYS A 10 -13.09 -41.05 40.96
N ARG A 11 -12.82 -39.84 41.49
CA ARG A 11 -13.33 -39.24 42.75
C ARG A 11 -12.61 -39.51 44.10
N ARG A 12 -12.19 -38.35 44.64
CA ARG A 12 -12.32 -37.82 46.02
C ARG A 12 -11.15 -38.06 47.01
N HIS A 13 -10.58 -36.91 47.39
CA HIS A 13 -10.10 -36.47 48.71
C HIS A 13 -9.30 -37.45 49.57
N PHE A 14 -8.09 -37.06 50.01
CA PHE A 14 -7.83 -36.27 51.21
C PHE A 14 -6.33 -35.96 51.33
N SER A 15 -6.07 -34.79 51.91
CA SER A 15 -4.78 -34.18 52.24
C SER A 15 -4.00 -34.95 53.31
N SER A 16 -2.66 -34.89 53.30
CA SER A 16 -1.80 -34.47 54.44
C SER A 16 -0.33 -34.88 54.27
N ILE A 17 0.53 -34.17 55.02
CA ILE A 17 1.97 -34.38 55.31
C ILE A 17 2.90 -33.66 54.32
N SER A 18 3.85 -32.77 54.65
CA SER A 18 4.28 -31.97 55.82
C SER A 18 5.38 -31.01 55.28
N PRO A 19 5.82 -29.98 56.02
CA PRO A 19 7.22 -30.07 56.45
C PRO A 19 7.43 -29.71 57.93
N THR A 20 8.40 -30.40 58.54
CA THR A 20 8.71 -30.39 59.97
C THR A 20 10.02 -29.66 60.25
N SER A 21 10.06 -28.98 61.41
CA SER A 21 11.20 -28.53 62.24
C SER A 21 12.02 -27.33 61.72
N ALA A 22 12.49 -26.37 62.53
CA ALA A 22 12.75 -26.28 63.98
C ALA A 22 12.44 -24.82 64.44
N GLY A 23 12.27 -24.40 65.69
CA GLY A 23 12.59 -24.93 67.01
C GLY A 23 13.13 -23.75 67.85
N ALA A 24 12.33 -23.18 68.77
CA ALA A 24 12.81 -22.35 69.88
C ALA A 24 11.77 -22.21 71.01
N THR A 25 12.08 -22.89 72.11
CA THR A 25 11.71 -22.74 73.54
C THR A 25 11.66 -21.27 74.01
N THR A 26 10.95 -20.76 75.04
CA THR A 26 10.27 -21.23 76.27
C THR A 26 9.69 -19.97 76.95
N LYS A 27 8.49 -19.95 77.54
CA LYS A 27 8.26 -20.00 79.01
C LYS A 27 6.74 -19.99 79.30
N LYS A 28 6.36 -20.81 80.29
CA LYS A 28 5.00 -21.09 80.80
C LYS A 28 4.53 -20.05 81.84
N GLN A 29 3.22 -19.78 81.92
CA GLN A 29 2.36 -19.99 83.10
C GLN A 29 0.85 -19.63 82.81
N PRO A 30 -0.14 -20.10 83.61
CA PRO A 30 -1.30 -20.82 83.08
C PRO A 30 -2.72 -20.34 83.50
N LEU A 31 -3.75 -20.87 82.80
CA LEU A 31 -5.19 -21.01 83.16
C LEU A 31 -5.98 -19.68 83.36
N ALA A 32 -7.22 -19.45 82.91
CA ALA A 32 -8.42 -20.31 82.79
C ALA A 32 -9.50 -19.65 81.84
N PRO A 33 -10.79 -20.05 81.79
CA PRO A 33 -11.53 -20.31 80.54
C PRO A 33 -12.59 -19.25 80.16
N CYS A 34 -12.92 -19.14 78.86
CA CYS A 34 -14.25 -18.75 78.29
C CYS A 34 -14.11 -18.66 76.75
N LYS A 35 -14.48 -19.68 75.98
CA LYS A 35 -15.78 -19.89 75.30
C LYS A 35 -16.33 -18.66 74.55
N GLU A 36 -16.50 -18.86 73.24
CA GLU A 36 -17.20 -18.08 72.19
C GLU A 36 -16.42 -17.02 71.37
N ASP A 37 -15.72 -16.03 71.93
CA ASP A 37 -15.12 -14.96 71.11
C ASP A 37 -13.98 -15.41 70.17
N LYS A 38 -13.16 -16.39 70.56
CA LYS A 38 -12.01 -16.85 69.75
C LYS A 38 -12.42 -17.59 68.47
N LYS A 39 -13.64 -18.12 68.38
CA LYS A 39 -14.14 -18.79 67.14
C LYS A 39 -14.54 -17.77 66.08
N LEU A 40 -15.12 -16.65 66.48
CA LEU A 40 -15.43 -15.53 65.59
C LEU A 40 -14.14 -14.92 65.04
N ASP A 41 -13.14 -14.71 65.88
CA ASP A 41 -11.84 -14.16 65.47
C ASP A 41 -11.08 -15.08 64.51
N PHE A 42 -11.10 -16.40 64.75
CA PHE A 42 -10.47 -17.37 63.84
C PHE A 42 -11.18 -17.45 62.48
N ALA A 43 -12.52 -17.35 62.46
CA ALA A 43 -13.29 -17.31 61.22
C ALA A 43 -13.03 -16.03 60.42
N VAL A 44 -12.96 -14.87 61.09
CA VAL A 44 -12.62 -13.58 60.47
C VAL A 44 -11.18 -13.59 59.93
N LEU A 45 -10.21 -14.14 60.68
CA LEU A 45 -8.83 -14.28 60.21
C LEU A 45 -8.72 -15.25 59.03
N ARG A 46 -9.49 -16.34 59.02
CA ARG A 46 -9.54 -17.27 57.89
C ARG A 46 -10.13 -16.62 56.64
N TYR A 47 -11.21 -15.84 56.80
CA TYR A 47 -11.81 -15.07 55.71
C TYR A 47 -10.86 -13.99 55.18
N LYS A 48 -10.17 -13.24 56.07
CA LYS A 48 -9.15 -12.26 55.67
C LYS A 48 -7.97 -12.90 54.93
N ASN A 49 -7.45 -14.03 55.43
CA ASN A 49 -6.38 -14.76 54.74
C ASN A 49 -6.83 -15.33 53.40
N GLN A 50 -8.06 -15.83 53.29
CA GLN A 50 -8.60 -16.28 52.02
C GLN A 50 -8.72 -15.13 51.02
N LYS A 51 -9.24 -13.97 51.46
CA LYS A 51 -9.36 -12.78 50.62
C LYS A 51 -8.01 -12.21 50.19
N LEU A 52 -7.01 -12.24 51.08
CA LEU A 52 -5.63 -11.86 50.74
C LEU A 52 -5.00 -12.84 49.76
N SER A 53 -5.26 -14.14 49.90
CA SER A 53 -4.79 -15.15 48.94
C SER A 53 -5.43 -14.96 47.57
N GLU A 54 -6.73 -14.67 47.51
CA GLU A 54 -7.45 -14.36 46.26
C GLU A 54 -6.91 -13.08 45.61
N GLN A 55 -6.60 -12.04 46.40
CA GLN A 55 -5.95 -10.81 45.91
C GLN A 55 -4.53 -11.06 45.40
N LEU A 56 -3.75 -11.91 46.08
CA LEU A 56 -2.39 -12.25 45.67
C LEU A 56 -2.39 -13.03 44.35
N GLU A 57 -3.33 -13.97 44.18
CA GLU A 57 -3.48 -14.70 42.92
C GLU A 57 -3.96 -13.79 41.77
N ALA A 58 -4.85 -12.83 42.04
CA ALA A 58 -5.24 -11.82 41.05
C ALA A 58 -4.03 -10.95 40.62
N GLN A 59 -3.21 -10.49 41.58
CA GLN A 59 -2.02 -9.71 41.29
C GLN A 59 -0.95 -10.51 40.52
N LYS A 60 -0.78 -11.81 40.81
CA LYS A 60 0.12 -12.67 40.04
C LYS A 60 -0.35 -12.83 38.59
N PHE A 61 -1.65 -12.96 38.37
CA PHE A 61 -2.21 -13.05 37.03
C PHE A 61 -2.01 -11.74 36.25
N GLU A 62 -2.23 -10.60 36.89
CA GLU A 62 -1.95 -9.28 36.31
C GLU A 62 -0.47 -9.08 35.98
N TYR A 63 0.43 -9.51 36.88
CA TYR A 63 1.88 -9.46 36.64
C TYR A 63 2.28 -10.30 35.42
N LEU A 64 1.81 -11.54 35.32
CA LEU A 64 2.08 -12.41 34.16
C LEU A 64 1.49 -11.85 32.86
N ALA A 65 0.34 -11.18 32.93
CA ALA A 65 -0.26 -10.52 31.77
C ALA A 65 0.60 -9.31 31.32
N LEU A 66 1.10 -8.52 32.26
CA LEU A 66 1.99 -7.38 31.97
C LEU A 66 3.35 -7.83 31.44
N ASP A 67 3.92 -8.90 32.00
CA ASP A 67 5.21 -9.44 31.57
C ASP A 67 5.15 -10.01 30.14
N ASN A 68 4.08 -10.74 29.83
CA ASN A 68 3.81 -11.18 28.44
C ASN A 68 3.65 -9.98 27.48
N LYS A 69 2.96 -8.91 27.93
CA LYS A 69 2.80 -7.70 27.12
C LYS A 69 4.13 -6.97 26.90
N PHE A 70 5.01 -6.95 27.90
CA PHE A 70 6.36 -6.39 27.79
C PHE A 70 7.20 -7.17 26.78
N HIS A 71 7.18 -8.51 26.84
CA HIS A 71 7.86 -9.34 25.86
C HIS A 71 7.35 -9.13 24.43
N GLN A 72 6.03 -9.03 24.24
CA GLN A 72 5.44 -8.72 22.93
C GLN A 72 5.86 -7.34 22.40
N LEU A 73 5.95 -6.33 23.28
CA LEU A 73 6.42 -5.00 22.89
C LEU A 73 7.90 -5.00 22.51
N LYS A 74 8.73 -5.75 23.23
CA LYS A 74 10.17 -5.89 22.93
C LYS A 74 10.42 -6.59 21.59
N GLU A 75 9.62 -7.60 21.27
CA GLU A 75 9.68 -8.28 19.97
C GLU A 75 9.23 -7.37 18.83
N LYS A 76 8.15 -6.60 19.03
CA LYS A 76 7.72 -5.57 18.08
C LYS A 76 8.76 -4.48 17.87
N GLN A 77 9.45 -4.05 18.92
CA GLN A 77 10.53 -3.08 18.83
C GLN A 77 11.68 -3.62 17.98
N LYS A 78 12.09 -4.88 18.20
CA LYS A 78 13.13 -5.51 17.38
C LYS A 78 12.77 -5.54 15.90
N ILE A 79 11.54 -5.92 15.57
CA ILE A 79 11.05 -5.93 14.18
C ILE A 79 11.07 -4.51 13.59
N HIS A 80 10.72 -3.50 14.39
CA HIS A 80 10.76 -2.11 13.96
C HIS A 80 12.20 -1.64 13.71
N ASP A 81 13.14 -1.97 14.58
CA ASP A 81 14.56 -1.65 14.43
C ASP A 81 15.16 -2.31 13.18
N ASP A 82 14.83 -3.59 12.92
CA ASP A 82 15.24 -4.31 11.71
C ASP A 82 14.67 -3.64 10.45
N THR A 83 13.43 -3.16 10.52
CA THR A 83 12.78 -2.42 9.42
C THR A 83 13.45 -1.07 9.17
N LEU A 84 13.78 -0.33 10.23
CA LEU A 84 14.48 0.96 10.14
C LEU A 84 15.86 0.81 9.50
N LEU A 85 16.60 -0.25 9.84
CA LEU A 85 17.90 -0.52 9.25
C LEU A 85 17.79 -0.82 7.74
N LEU A 86 16.78 -1.59 7.34
CA LEU A 86 16.49 -1.85 5.93
C LEU A 86 16.15 -0.55 5.18
N VAL A 87 15.28 0.29 5.76
CA VAL A 87 14.90 1.59 5.18
C VAL A 87 16.11 2.51 5.04
N ASN A 88 17.00 2.56 6.04
CA ASN A 88 18.21 3.36 5.97
C ASN A 88 19.12 2.92 4.82
N ASN A 89 19.31 1.61 4.62
CA ASN A 89 20.11 1.08 3.52
C ASN A 89 19.55 1.45 2.14
N TYR A 90 18.22 1.38 1.96
CA TYR A 90 17.58 1.81 0.72
C TYR A 90 17.66 3.32 0.52
N TRP A 91 17.60 4.10 1.60
CA TRP A 91 17.73 5.55 1.54
C TRP A 91 19.14 5.97 1.12
N GLU A 92 20.18 5.36 1.68
CA GLU A 92 21.57 5.58 1.26
C GLU A 92 21.79 5.21 -0.21
N TRP A 93 21.21 4.09 -0.66
CA TRP A 93 21.30 3.70 -2.07
C TRP A 93 20.66 4.72 -3.01
N LEU A 94 19.48 5.22 -2.67
CA LEU A 94 18.79 6.26 -3.43
C LEU A 94 19.59 7.57 -3.50
N VAL A 95 20.19 8.00 -2.38
CA VAL A 95 21.02 9.21 -2.32
C VAL A 95 22.24 9.08 -3.25
N ASN A 96 22.91 7.93 -3.25
CA ASN A 96 24.05 7.66 -4.13
C ASN A 96 23.67 7.66 -5.62
N ASP A 97 22.52 7.07 -5.96
CA ASP A 97 22.01 7.07 -7.34
C ASP A 97 21.67 8.50 -7.80
N LEU A 98 21.00 9.29 -6.96
CA LEU A 98 20.69 10.69 -7.24
C LEU A 98 21.95 11.55 -7.42
N GLU A 99 23.01 11.28 -6.64
CA GLU A 99 24.30 11.93 -6.80
C GLU A 99 24.92 11.64 -8.17
N SER A 100 24.97 10.36 -8.55
CA SER A 100 25.51 9.93 -9.85
C SER A 100 24.74 10.51 -11.05
N LEU A 101 23.41 10.59 -10.96
CA LEU A 101 22.55 11.15 -11.99
C LEU A 101 22.72 12.68 -12.10
N SER A 102 22.82 13.38 -10.96
CA SER A 102 23.05 14.83 -10.94
C SER A 102 24.40 15.22 -11.55
N ALA A 103 25.46 14.44 -11.27
CA ALA A 103 26.78 14.64 -11.86
C ALA A 103 26.75 14.44 -13.39
N SER A 104 26.03 13.42 -13.86
CA SER A 104 25.90 13.09 -15.29
C SER A 104 25.12 14.17 -16.07
N ALA A 105 24.10 14.76 -15.46
CA ALA A 105 23.31 15.85 -16.04
C ALA A 105 24.09 17.16 -16.20
N SER A 106 25.01 17.46 -15.28
CA SER A 106 25.87 18.65 -15.35
C SER A 106 27.06 18.51 -16.32
N GLY A 107 27.53 17.29 -16.58
CA GLY A 107 28.66 17.04 -17.48
C GLY A 107 28.33 17.12 -18.98
N SER A 108 27.06 16.88 -19.34
CA SER A 108 26.64 16.70 -20.75
C SER A 108 26.49 17.99 -21.56
N THR A 109 26.49 19.16 -20.92
CA THR A 109 26.36 20.47 -21.60
C THR A 109 27.69 21.22 -21.76
N SER A 110 28.81 20.71 -21.24
CA SER A 110 30.12 21.38 -21.32
C SER A 110 30.93 21.09 -22.60
N SER A 111 30.51 20.14 -23.45
CA SER A 111 31.21 19.86 -24.71
C SER A 111 30.57 20.58 -25.90
N GLY A 112 30.97 21.85 -26.09
CA GLY A 112 30.85 22.53 -27.37
C GLY A 112 29.88 23.70 -27.40
N HIS A 113 30.34 24.87 -26.99
CA HIS A 113 30.44 26.07 -27.85
C HIS A 113 30.93 27.25 -27.00
N HIS A 114 32.24 27.49 -27.03
CA HIS A 114 32.78 28.82 -26.73
C HIS A 114 32.34 29.79 -27.83
N LEU A 115 31.29 30.57 -27.59
CA LEU A 115 31.02 31.80 -28.33
C LEU A 115 31.07 32.97 -27.35
N LYS A 116 32.19 33.69 -27.41
CA LYS A 116 32.35 35.02 -26.84
C LYS A 116 31.26 35.94 -27.39
N HIS A 117 30.31 36.33 -26.57
CA HIS A 117 29.63 37.61 -26.73
C HIS A 117 29.57 38.33 -25.39
N SER A 118 30.57 39.18 -25.19
CA SER A 118 30.50 40.32 -24.29
C SER A 118 29.49 41.29 -24.89
N HIS A 119 28.33 41.46 -24.24
CA HIS A 119 27.64 42.74 -24.25
C HIS A 119 27.02 42.99 -22.88
N VAL A 120 27.56 44.02 -22.24
CA VAL A 120 27.00 44.76 -21.12
C VAL A 120 25.60 45.24 -21.51
N LEU A 121 24.59 44.84 -20.75
CA LEU A 121 23.36 45.61 -20.55
C LEU A 121 22.95 45.50 -19.07
N GLU A 122 22.43 46.61 -18.57
CA GLU A 122 22.29 47.03 -17.18
C GLU A 122 21.38 46.15 -16.30
N ASP A 123 21.74 46.13 -15.01
CA ASP A 123 20.88 46.00 -13.83
C ASP A 123 19.65 45.09 -13.92
N GLY A 124 19.87 43.81 -13.67
CA GLY A 124 18.91 42.94 -13.00
C GLY A 124 19.63 42.25 -11.83
N PRO A 125 19.06 42.18 -10.62
CA PRO A 125 19.72 41.53 -9.50
C PRO A 125 19.90 40.06 -9.85
N SER A 126 21.13 39.63 -10.09
CA SER A 126 21.47 38.21 -10.09
C SER A 126 21.06 37.66 -8.73
N CYS A 127 20.00 36.85 -8.73
CA CYS A 127 19.35 36.30 -7.56
C CYS A 127 20.38 35.70 -6.58
N PRO A 128 20.62 36.31 -5.40
CA PRO A 128 21.38 35.67 -4.32
C PRO A 128 20.57 34.53 -3.67
N THR A 129 19.37 34.24 -4.20
CA THR A 129 18.26 33.56 -3.56
C THR A 129 18.29 32.04 -3.70
N GLU A 130 19.01 31.49 -4.68
CA GLU A 130 19.17 30.02 -4.82
C GLU A 130 19.96 29.44 -3.64
N GLY A 131 21.00 30.15 -3.17
CA GLY A 131 21.78 29.74 -2.01
C GLY A 131 20.99 29.76 -0.70
N ASP A 132 20.08 30.72 -0.55
CA ASP A 132 19.19 30.85 0.62
C ASP A 132 18.01 29.87 0.56
N PHE A 133 17.51 29.56 -0.64
CA PHE A 133 16.46 28.57 -0.86
C PHE A 133 16.95 27.16 -0.54
N LEU A 134 18.12 26.78 -1.05
CA LEU A 134 18.74 25.47 -0.78
C LEU A 134 19.10 25.32 0.70
N ARG A 135 19.57 26.40 1.35
CA ARG A 135 19.85 26.39 2.78
C ARG A 135 18.58 26.20 3.62
N ARG A 136 17.47 26.88 3.26
CA ARG A 136 16.17 26.69 3.95
C ARG A 136 15.52 25.34 3.66
N LEU A 137 15.69 24.78 2.47
CA LEU A 137 15.15 23.46 2.13
C LEU A 137 15.80 22.35 2.98
N LEU A 138 17.11 22.49 3.22
CA LEU A 138 17.86 21.61 4.13
C LEU A 138 17.44 21.86 5.60
N GLU A 139 17.26 23.11 6.01
CA GLU A 139 16.79 23.46 7.36
C GLU A 139 15.32 23.05 7.64
N ALA A 140 14.47 23.00 6.62
CA ALA A 140 13.05 22.60 6.73
C ALA A 140 12.85 21.07 6.76
N GLY A 141 13.89 20.28 6.52
CA GLY A 141 13.85 18.82 6.42
C GLY A 141 13.76 18.04 7.74
N ALA A 142 13.78 18.71 8.89
CA ALA A 142 13.68 18.05 10.19
C ALA A 142 12.55 18.64 11.05
N THR A 143 11.31 18.29 10.72
CA THR A 143 10.19 18.43 11.66
C THR A 143 10.34 17.44 12.81
N GLU A 144 10.80 17.96 13.95
CA GLU A 144 10.47 17.62 15.36
C GLU A 144 9.77 16.26 15.65
N SER A 145 10.32 15.13 15.20
CA SER A 145 9.81 13.81 15.57
C SER A 145 10.91 12.81 15.93
N SER A 146 11.96 13.26 16.61
CA SER A 146 12.77 12.37 17.44
C SER A 146 13.58 13.16 18.47
N HIS A 147 12.95 13.47 19.60
CA HIS A 147 13.69 13.68 20.84
C HIS A 147 13.67 12.38 21.64
N TYR A 148 14.41 11.38 21.17
CA TYR A 148 14.96 10.37 22.06
C TYR A 148 16.38 10.80 22.42
N VAL A 149 16.57 11.19 23.68
CA VAL A 149 17.90 11.38 24.26
C VAL A 149 18.55 10.00 24.33
N SER A 150 19.37 9.68 23.33
CA SER A 150 20.45 8.70 23.46
C SER A 150 21.78 9.43 23.27
N PRO A 151 22.81 9.16 24.08
CA PRO A 151 24.07 9.89 24.01
C PRO A 151 24.82 9.48 22.74
N THR A 152 25.25 10.48 21.97
CA THR A 152 26.20 10.43 20.86
C THR A 152 25.84 9.56 19.65
N PRO A 153 25.53 10.20 18.51
CA PRO A 153 26.25 9.91 17.27
C PRO A 153 26.88 11.17 16.67
N ASP A 154 28.01 10.97 16.01
CA ASP A 154 28.92 11.98 15.47
C ASP A 154 28.24 13.08 14.63
N ARG A 155 28.54 14.35 14.99
CA ARG A 155 28.15 15.54 14.22
C ARG A 155 28.64 15.51 12.77
N ASP A 156 29.69 14.76 12.48
CA ASP A 156 30.37 14.78 11.18
C ASP A 156 29.56 14.09 10.06
N ASN A 157 28.73 13.08 10.38
CA ASN A 157 27.93 12.37 9.37
C ASN A 157 26.70 13.16 8.88
N MET A 158 26.07 13.96 9.73
CA MET A 158 24.94 14.83 9.35
C MET A 158 25.39 15.94 8.39
N GLN A 159 26.59 16.49 8.63
CA GLN A 159 27.13 17.57 7.81
C GLN A 159 27.55 17.09 6.40
N GLY A 160 28.00 15.84 6.28
CA GLY A 160 28.26 15.18 5.00
C GLY A 160 26.99 14.99 4.16
N ALA A 161 25.91 14.47 4.77
CA ALA A 161 24.64 14.26 4.06
C ALA A 161 23.98 15.57 3.58
N GLU A 162 24.07 16.64 4.38
CA GLU A 162 23.61 17.99 3.99
C GLU A 162 24.40 18.55 2.80
N LEU A 163 25.72 18.39 2.80
CA LEU A 163 26.60 18.83 1.70
C LEU A 163 26.30 18.06 0.41
N THR A 164 26.09 16.75 0.51
CA THR A 164 25.78 15.89 -0.63
C THR A 164 24.43 16.27 -1.25
N THR A 165 23.40 16.44 -0.41
CA THR A 165 22.06 16.86 -0.84
C THR A 165 22.07 18.26 -1.48
N LYS A 166 22.83 19.18 -0.90
CA LYS A 166 23.04 20.52 -1.47
C LYS A 166 23.65 20.45 -2.86
N HIS A 167 24.68 19.61 -3.04
CA HIS A 167 25.39 19.47 -4.30
C HIS A 167 24.49 18.88 -5.39
N ILE A 168 23.72 17.84 -5.06
CA ILE A 168 22.73 17.21 -5.96
C ILE A 168 21.72 18.24 -6.46
N LEU A 169 21.10 18.98 -5.55
CA LEU A 169 20.07 19.97 -5.88
C LEU A 169 20.64 21.12 -6.72
N GLN A 170 21.86 21.57 -6.40
CA GLN A 170 22.51 22.65 -7.12
C GLN A 170 22.83 22.23 -8.57
N ASN A 171 23.30 21.00 -8.77
CA ASN A 171 23.55 20.45 -10.12
C ASN A 171 22.25 20.32 -10.94
N ILE A 172 21.16 19.87 -10.32
CA ILE A 172 19.85 19.73 -11.00
C ILE A 172 19.30 21.09 -11.41
N ILE A 173 19.39 22.10 -10.53
CA ILE A 173 18.93 23.47 -10.83
C ILE A 173 19.75 24.08 -11.97
N CYS A 174 21.07 23.92 -11.96
CA CYS A 174 21.93 24.39 -13.06
C CYS A 174 21.56 23.71 -14.38
N SER A 175 21.36 22.38 -14.41
CA SER A 175 20.94 21.67 -15.63
C SER A 175 19.57 22.11 -16.16
N LEU A 176 18.61 22.40 -15.27
CA LEU A 176 17.29 22.93 -15.66
C LEU A 176 17.38 24.34 -16.24
N ASN A 177 18.20 25.21 -15.64
CA ASN A 177 18.42 26.57 -16.15
C ASN A 177 19.14 26.55 -17.51
N ASP A 178 20.12 25.68 -17.69
CA ASP A 178 20.81 25.50 -18.98
C ASP A 178 19.84 25.01 -20.07
N MET A 179 19.00 24.03 -19.75
CA MET A 179 17.95 23.54 -20.65
C MET A 179 16.93 24.62 -20.99
N TRP A 180 16.55 25.45 -20.01
CA TRP A 180 15.65 26.59 -20.23
C TRP A 180 16.26 27.61 -21.19
N HIS A 181 17.53 27.96 -21.01
CA HIS A 181 18.24 28.86 -21.91
C HIS A 181 18.38 28.31 -23.33
N VAL A 182 18.65 27.02 -23.50
CA VAL A 182 18.66 26.38 -24.83
C VAL A 182 17.28 26.49 -25.48
N ASN A 183 16.21 26.28 -24.72
CA ASN A 183 14.84 26.37 -25.22
C ASN A 183 14.47 27.81 -25.63
N GLU A 184 14.87 28.82 -24.85
CA GLU A 184 14.70 30.23 -25.22
C GLU A 184 15.47 30.59 -26.51
N VAL A 185 16.68 30.07 -26.69
CA VAL A 185 17.46 30.28 -27.92
C VAL A 185 16.79 29.60 -29.13
N PHE A 186 16.22 28.41 -28.95
CA PHE A 186 15.44 27.72 -30.00
C PHE A 186 14.15 28.47 -30.35
N VAL A 187 13.44 29.00 -29.37
CA VAL A 187 12.23 29.82 -29.58
C VAL A 187 12.59 31.13 -30.29
N ALA A 188 13.67 31.80 -29.90
CA ALA A 188 14.15 33.01 -30.57
C ALA A 188 14.63 32.75 -32.01
N ALA A 189 15.25 31.59 -32.27
CA ALA A 189 15.63 31.17 -33.62
C ALA A 189 14.42 30.80 -34.49
N ALA A 190 13.39 30.16 -33.91
CA ALA A 190 12.13 29.87 -34.60
C ALA A 190 11.37 31.15 -34.97
N ASP A 191 11.39 32.17 -34.11
CA ASP A 191 10.80 33.49 -34.38
C ASP A 191 11.51 34.25 -35.54
N GLN A 192 12.81 34.00 -35.75
CA GLN A 192 13.54 34.56 -36.90
C GLN A 192 13.26 33.84 -38.22
N VAL A 193 12.96 32.53 -38.18
CA VAL A 193 12.62 31.72 -39.36
C VAL A 193 11.16 31.90 -39.79
N ALA A 194 10.27 32.31 -38.88
CA ALA A 194 8.84 32.47 -39.12
C ALA A 194 8.41 33.79 -39.80
N GLN A 195 9.31 34.53 -40.45
CA GLN A 195 8.94 35.65 -41.34
C GLN A 195 8.49 35.19 -42.75
N ALA A 196 7.68 34.13 -42.81
CA ALA A 196 7.05 33.67 -44.06
C ALA A 196 5.52 33.79 -43.93
N GLU A 197 4.90 34.39 -44.96
CA GLU A 197 3.58 35.05 -44.98
C GLU A 197 2.32 34.17 -44.80
N ASP A 198 2.35 33.09 -44.02
CA ASP A 198 1.19 32.20 -43.88
C ASP A 198 0.33 32.50 -42.62
N GLU A 199 -1.00 32.56 -42.78
CA GLU A 199 -1.96 32.92 -41.71
C GLU A 199 -1.95 31.90 -40.56
N SER A 200 -1.69 30.64 -40.89
CA SER A 200 -1.53 29.51 -39.97
C SER A 200 -0.35 29.71 -39.00
N SER A 201 0.76 30.26 -39.51
CA SER A 201 1.97 30.55 -38.73
C SER A 201 1.74 31.71 -37.76
N ARG A 202 0.95 32.71 -38.16
CA ARG A 202 0.55 33.82 -37.27
C ARG A 202 -0.35 33.36 -36.13
N GLN A 203 -1.27 32.43 -36.38
CA GLN A 203 -2.10 31.85 -35.32
C GLN A 203 -1.29 31.03 -34.31
N LEU A 204 -0.35 30.20 -34.79
CA LEU A 204 0.54 29.45 -33.92
C LEU A 204 1.47 30.36 -33.10
N GLN A 205 1.98 31.43 -33.69
CA GLN A 205 2.82 32.41 -32.99
C GLN A 205 2.01 33.21 -31.95
N LYS A 206 0.72 33.47 -32.21
CA LYS A 206 -0.18 34.07 -31.23
C LYS A 206 -0.43 33.13 -30.06
N ILE A 207 -0.71 31.85 -30.32
CA ILE A 207 -0.90 30.83 -29.28
C ILE A 207 0.38 30.66 -28.44
N ALA A 208 1.55 30.64 -29.08
CA ALA A 208 2.82 30.55 -28.37
C ALA A 208 3.06 31.77 -27.45
N LYS A 209 2.76 32.99 -27.92
CA LYS A 209 2.86 34.21 -27.11
C LYS A 209 1.83 34.26 -25.98
N ASP A 210 0.61 33.81 -26.24
CA ASP A 210 -0.44 33.72 -25.22
C ASP A 210 -0.04 32.70 -24.13
N LEU A 211 0.56 31.57 -24.52
CA LEU A 211 1.09 30.55 -23.60
C LEU A 211 2.29 31.08 -22.80
N GLU A 212 3.18 31.85 -23.42
CA GLU A 212 4.33 32.46 -22.75
C GLU A 212 3.90 33.49 -21.69
N VAL A 213 2.85 34.27 -21.99
CA VAL A 213 2.21 35.18 -21.02
C VAL A 213 1.55 34.41 -19.89
N GLU A 214 0.86 33.31 -20.19
CA GLU A 214 0.22 32.46 -19.18
C GLU A 214 1.25 31.79 -18.25
N ILE A 215 2.36 31.30 -18.80
CA ILE A 215 3.50 30.77 -18.04
C ILE A 215 4.10 31.85 -17.14
N ARG A 216 4.35 33.07 -17.64
CA ARG A 216 4.83 34.20 -16.80
C ARG A 216 3.85 34.54 -15.68
N ASN A 217 2.55 34.56 -15.97
CA ASN A 217 1.51 34.83 -14.97
C ASN A 217 1.45 33.72 -13.91
N PHE A 218 1.65 32.46 -14.31
CA PHE A 218 1.75 31.33 -13.40
C PHE A 218 2.97 31.45 -12.48
N PHE A 219 4.15 31.76 -13.02
CA PHE A 219 5.36 31.98 -12.23
C PHE A 219 5.21 33.17 -11.27
N ALA A 220 4.58 34.27 -11.70
CA ALA A 220 4.27 35.40 -10.82
C ALA A 220 3.32 35.01 -9.69
N GLY A 221 2.27 34.23 -9.98
CA GLY A 221 1.35 33.70 -8.98
C GLY A 221 2.02 32.72 -8.00
N MET A 222 2.92 31.88 -8.49
CA MET A 222 3.72 30.96 -7.67
C MET A 222 4.68 31.71 -6.74
N ASN A 223 5.33 32.77 -7.23
CA ASN A 223 6.21 33.63 -6.43
C ASN A 223 5.43 34.40 -5.34
N ASP A 224 4.24 34.92 -5.65
CA ASP A 224 3.35 35.56 -4.67
C ASP A 224 2.88 34.55 -3.60
N LEU A 225 2.53 33.33 -4.01
CA LEU A 225 2.18 32.25 -3.08
C LEU A 225 3.36 31.87 -2.17
N HIS A 226 4.57 31.78 -2.72
CA HIS A 226 5.79 31.53 -1.95
C HIS A 226 6.08 32.65 -0.94
N PHE A 227 5.87 33.91 -1.34
CA PHE A 227 6.03 35.06 -0.44
C PHE A 227 5.01 35.02 0.71
N LYS A 228 3.75 34.70 0.41
CA LYS A 228 2.70 34.51 1.43
C LYS A 228 3.02 33.35 2.37
N HIS A 229 3.50 32.23 1.83
CA HIS A 229 3.93 31.08 2.61
C HIS A 229 5.08 31.46 3.55
N ARG A 230 6.05 32.24 3.08
CA ARG A 230 7.15 32.75 3.91
C ARG A 230 6.66 33.61 5.07
N LEU A 231 5.77 34.56 4.80
CA LEU A 231 5.19 35.41 5.86
C LEU A 231 4.42 34.58 6.90
N LEU A 232 3.67 33.57 6.46
CA LEU A 232 2.97 32.65 7.35
C LEU A 232 3.95 31.81 8.17
N ALA A 233 4.98 31.25 7.56
CA ALA A 233 6.01 30.48 8.26
C ALA A 233 6.74 31.32 9.32
N ASP A 234 7.13 32.56 8.97
CA ASP A 234 7.75 33.51 9.91
C ASP A 234 6.81 33.82 11.09
N SER A 235 5.50 33.97 10.83
CA SER A 235 4.51 34.20 11.89
C SER A 235 4.34 32.99 12.80
N VAL A 236 4.31 31.77 12.25
CA VAL A 236 4.19 30.52 13.01
C VAL A 236 5.43 30.32 13.88
N GLN A 237 6.62 30.59 13.34
CA GLN A 237 7.86 30.51 14.10
C GLN A 237 7.87 31.52 15.24
N HIS A 238 7.44 32.75 15.00
CA HIS A 238 7.31 33.76 16.04
C HIS A 238 6.37 33.32 17.19
N TYR A 239 5.22 32.73 16.87
CA TYR A 239 4.30 32.20 17.89
C TYR A 239 4.91 31.04 18.68
N ARG A 240 5.67 30.16 18.02
CA ARG A 240 6.38 29.05 18.69
C ARG A 240 7.45 29.56 19.65
N ASP A 241 8.23 30.56 19.25
CA ASP A 241 9.27 31.17 20.09
C ASP A 241 8.65 31.85 21.33
N VAL A 242 7.50 32.53 21.15
CA VAL A 242 6.73 33.14 22.24
C VAL A 242 6.16 32.07 23.18
N ASP A 243 5.62 30.98 22.66
CA ASP A 243 5.12 29.86 23.48
C ASP A 243 6.25 29.19 24.28
N MET A 244 7.42 28.97 23.67
CA MET A 244 8.60 28.45 24.38
C MET A 244 9.05 29.38 25.50
N LYS A 245 9.07 30.70 25.25
CA LYS A 245 9.38 31.71 26.26
C LYS A 245 8.36 31.69 27.41
N ASN A 246 7.07 31.64 27.09
CA ASN A 246 6.00 31.57 28.10
C ASN A 246 6.07 30.28 28.92
N LYS A 247 6.37 29.13 28.30
CA LYS A 247 6.58 27.86 29.01
C LYS A 247 7.78 27.89 29.94
N ALA A 248 8.89 28.51 29.51
CA ALA A 248 10.06 28.70 30.36
C ALA A 248 9.74 29.61 31.57
N GLU A 249 8.97 30.68 31.35
CA GLU A 249 8.54 31.58 32.42
C GLU A 249 7.56 30.91 33.39
N CYS A 250 6.63 30.09 32.90
CA CYS A 250 5.74 29.28 33.75
C CYS A 250 6.52 28.30 34.62
N LYS A 251 7.57 27.66 34.09
CA LYS A 251 8.45 26.78 34.87
C LYS A 251 9.19 27.55 35.96
N ARG A 252 9.78 28.70 35.62
CA ARG A 252 10.45 29.58 36.59
C ARG A 252 9.51 30.00 37.72
N LEU A 253 8.30 30.43 37.40
CA LEU A 253 7.29 30.83 38.40
C LEU A 253 6.81 29.65 39.24
N ALA A 254 6.72 28.44 38.67
CA ALA A 254 6.38 27.24 39.42
C ALA A 254 7.49 26.85 40.41
N GLU A 255 8.75 26.95 40.00
CA GLU A 255 9.92 26.74 40.88
C GLU A 255 10.00 27.78 42.00
N GLU A 256 9.73 29.06 41.68
CA GLU A 256 9.69 30.15 42.65
C GLU A 256 8.54 29.95 43.66
N SER A 257 7.35 29.57 43.20
CA SER A 257 6.21 29.21 44.06
C SER A 257 6.55 28.04 44.99
N ALA A 258 7.16 26.97 44.47
CA ALA A 258 7.59 25.84 45.28
C ALA A 258 8.60 26.23 46.36
N SER A 259 9.54 27.14 46.05
CA SER A 259 10.48 27.69 47.04
C SER A 259 9.77 28.46 48.15
N THR A 260 8.82 29.34 47.80
CA THR A 260 8.07 30.13 48.80
C THR A 260 7.18 29.26 49.70
N VAL A 261 6.63 28.16 49.16
CA VAL A 261 5.86 27.19 49.94
C VAL A 261 6.76 26.47 50.95
N ALA A 262 7.96 26.05 50.55
CA ALA A 262 8.92 25.43 51.45
C ALA A 262 9.35 26.38 52.59
N GLU A 263 9.59 27.67 52.30
CA GLU A 263 9.90 28.69 53.31
C GLU A 263 8.74 28.91 54.30
N LEU A 264 7.50 28.87 53.81
CA LEU A 264 6.31 29.01 54.64
C LEU A 264 6.11 27.79 55.56
N GLU A 265 6.35 26.58 55.06
CA GLU A 265 6.32 25.34 55.85
C GLU A 265 7.40 25.37 56.96
N GLU A 266 8.60 25.86 56.66
CA GLU A 266 9.67 26.04 57.65
C GLU A 266 9.28 27.07 58.72
N SER A 267 8.69 28.20 58.32
CA SER A 267 8.20 29.24 59.23
C SER A 267 7.09 28.72 60.15
N ASN A 268 6.16 27.92 59.61
CA ASN A 268 5.11 27.27 60.40
C ASN A 268 5.70 26.26 61.40
N CYS A 269 6.70 25.47 61.01
CA CYS A 269 7.40 24.58 61.93
C CYS A 269 8.04 25.36 63.09
N LYS A 270 8.71 26.48 62.81
CA LYS A 270 9.27 27.38 63.84
C LYS A 270 8.20 27.96 64.78
N LEU A 271 7.06 28.36 64.24
CA LEU A 271 5.91 28.87 65.02
C LEU A 271 5.35 27.81 65.97
N THR A 272 5.33 26.55 65.54
CA THR A 272 4.83 25.42 66.32
C THR A 272 5.75 25.14 67.51
N ILE A 273 7.07 25.27 67.32
CA ILE A 273 8.09 25.17 68.39
C ILE A 273 7.95 26.32 69.40
N LEU A 274 7.68 27.54 68.94
CA LEU A 274 7.49 28.69 69.85
C LEU A 274 6.19 28.59 70.67
N LYS A 275 5.13 28.01 70.10
CA LYS A 275 3.87 27.76 70.82
C LYS A 275 4.06 26.74 71.95
N SER A 276 4.79 25.65 71.71
CA SER A 276 5.04 24.65 72.75
C SER A 276 5.90 25.18 73.92
N GLN A 277 6.78 26.14 73.67
CA GLN A 277 7.57 26.84 74.71
C GLN A 277 6.74 27.81 75.55
N ARG A 278 5.73 28.48 74.97
CA ARG A 278 4.81 29.34 75.72
C ARG A 278 3.97 28.54 76.71
N ASP A 279 3.50 27.37 76.29
CA ASP A 279 2.63 26.52 77.11
C ASP A 279 3.39 25.93 78.32
N THR A 280 4.72 25.84 78.26
CA THR A 280 5.55 25.40 79.40
C THR A 280 5.80 26.50 80.45
N ALA A 281 5.65 27.79 80.11
CA ALA A 281 5.99 28.91 80.99
C ALA A 281 4.82 29.40 81.87
N GLN A 282 3.59 28.93 81.65
CA GLN A 282 2.38 29.42 82.35
C GLN A 282 2.07 28.75 83.70
N SER A 283 2.90 27.83 84.20
CA SER A 283 2.62 27.01 85.40
C SER A 283 3.27 27.46 86.73
N THR A 284 3.63 28.74 86.90
CA THR A 284 4.11 29.21 88.24
C THR A 284 3.46 30.53 88.66
N CYS A 285 2.67 30.48 89.73
CA CYS A 285 1.92 31.58 90.34
C CYS A 285 2.66 32.14 91.57
N PHE A 286 2.74 33.46 91.74
CA PHE A 286 3.28 34.15 92.92
C PHE A 286 2.17 34.90 93.68
N ALA A 287 2.18 34.81 95.01
CA ALA A 287 1.27 35.49 95.95
C ALA A 287 1.88 36.79 96.52
N PHE A 288 1.02 37.76 96.88
CA PHE A 288 1.37 39.07 97.45
C PHE A 288 1.10 39.14 98.98
N PRO A 289 1.93 39.86 99.78
CA PRO A 289 1.65 40.15 101.19
C PRO A 289 1.31 41.63 101.46
N THR A 290 0.55 41.87 102.54
CA THR A 290 0.09 43.18 103.05
C THR A 290 0.87 43.60 104.30
N PHE A 291 1.27 44.88 104.41
CA PHE A 291 1.84 45.55 105.60
C PHE A 291 0.94 46.77 105.93
N GLY A 292 0.59 47.18 107.15
CA GLY A 292 1.15 46.94 108.48
C GLY A 292 1.58 48.29 109.10
N ASN A 293 0.64 49.01 109.74
CA ASN A 293 0.83 50.35 110.33
C ASN A 293 1.38 50.27 111.77
N LYS A 294 2.25 51.20 112.20
CA LYS A 294 2.74 51.35 113.59
C LYS A 294 2.70 52.80 114.05
N GLN A 295 1.97 53.04 115.14
CA GLN A 295 1.94 54.25 115.97
C GLN A 295 3.00 54.21 117.08
N VAL A 296 3.47 55.40 117.47
CA VAL A 296 4.09 55.79 118.76
C VAL A 296 3.63 57.26 118.96
N GLY A 297 3.17 57.80 120.10
CA GLY A 297 3.04 57.36 121.48
C GLY A 297 3.31 58.57 122.42
N GLY A 298 2.29 59.01 123.20
CA GLY A 298 2.36 59.94 124.35
C GLY A 298 2.47 61.44 124.01
N ASP A 299 1.85 62.40 124.69
CA ASP A 299 1.22 62.48 126.01
C ASP A 299 0.51 63.86 126.14
N LYS A 300 -0.57 63.94 126.94
CA LYS A 300 -1.29 65.12 127.50
C LYS A 300 -2.79 65.21 127.15
N GLU A 301 -3.59 64.75 128.12
CA GLU A 301 -5.06 64.77 128.24
C GLU A 301 -5.73 66.17 128.29
N LYS A 302 -5.20 67.16 127.55
CA LYS A 302 -5.92 68.40 127.21
C LYS A 302 -6.05 68.63 125.70
N ASP A 303 -5.49 67.74 124.88
CA ASP A 303 -5.58 67.77 123.41
C ASP A 303 -6.71 66.88 122.86
N VAL A 304 -7.16 65.88 123.64
CA VAL A 304 -8.11 64.85 123.18
C VAL A 304 -9.43 65.43 122.67
N GLN A 305 -9.91 66.56 123.19
CA GLN A 305 -11.19 67.14 122.74
C GLN A 305 -11.06 68.02 121.49
N LYS A 306 -9.88 68.63 121.28
CA LYS A 306 -9.57 69.36 120.06
C LYS A 306 -9.17 68.40 118.94
N ASP A 307 -8.36 67.39 119.26
CA ASP A 307 -8.04 66.28 118.36
C ASP A 307 -9.27 65.47 117.96
N MET A 308 -10.27 65.31 118.85
CA MET A 308 -11.53 64.65 118.50
C MET A 308 -12.39 65.50 117.56
N GLN A 309 -12.43 66.82 117.74
CA GLN A 309 -13.11 67.74 116.82
C GLN A 309 -12.38 67.84 115.47
N ASP A 310 -11.05 67.85 115.49
CA ASP A 310 -10.22 67.84 114.28
C ASP A 310 -10.30 66.46 113.57
N MET A 311 -10.40 65.34 114.31
CA MET A 311 -10.70 64.02 113.72
C MET A 311 -12.12 63.95 113.15
N GLU A 312 -13.12 64.52 113.81
CA GLU A 312 -14.49 64.58 113.30
C GLU A 312 -14.58 65.43 112.02
N SER A 313 -13.86 66.56 111.98
CA SER A 313 -13.77 67.39 110.76
C SER A 313 -13.05 66.66 109.63
N SER A 314 -11.93 65.97 109.93
CA SER A 314 -11.18 65.16 108.96
C SER A 314 -11.98 63.95 108.46
N LEU A 315 -12.76 63.31 109.35
CA LEU A 315 -13.67 62.23 108.98
C LEU A 315 -14.80 62.73 108.09
N LYS A 316 -15.32 63.93 108.35
CA LYS A 316 -16.35 64.56 107.49
C LYS A 316 -15.78 64.90 106.12
N GLU A 317 -14.60 65.50 106.04
CA GLU A 317 -13.90 65.77 104.78
C GLU A 317 -13.59 64.50 103.99
N LEU A 318 -13.13 63.43 104.66
CA LEU A 318 -12.92 62.13 104.04
C LEU A 318 -14.23 61.51 103.55
N THR A 319 -15.32 61.67 104.30
CA THR A 319 -16.65 61.15 103.91
C THR A 319 -17.21 61.91 102.71
N ASP A 320 -17.02 63.22 102.65
CA ASP A 320 -17.41 64.06 101.51
C ASP A 320 -16.55 63.73 100.27
N LEU A 321 -15.25 63.50 100.45
CA LEU A 321 -14.34 63.07 99.37
C LEU A 321 -14.70 61.68 98.82
N VAL A 322 -14.98 60.72 99.70
CA VAL A 322 -15.44 59.39 99.31
C VAL A 322 -16.76 59.49 98.54
N SER A 323 -17.71 60.32 99.00
CA SER A 323 -18.99 60.53 98.33
C SER A 323 -18.81 61.14 96.94
N SER A 324 -17.91 62.14 96.80
CA SER A 324 -17.56 62.75 95.52
C SER A 324 -16.92 61.73 94.55
N ARG A 325 -15.98 60.91 95.04
CA ARG A 325 -15.35 59.84 94.24
C ARG A 325 -16.35 58.75 93.85
N LEU A 326 -17.29 58.41 94.71
CA LEU A 326 -18.33 57.43 94.41
C LEU A 326 -19.26 57.95 93.31
N GLU A 327 -19.58 59.24 93.31
CA GLU A 327 -20.37 59.87 92.26
C GLU A 327 -19.61 59.96 90.93
N GLU A 328 -18.32 60.24 90.97
CA GLU A 328 -17.46 60.18 89.77
C GLU A 328 -17.39 58.76 89.19
N ILE A 329 -17.24 57.74 90.04
CA ILE A 329 -17.26 56.34 89.61
C ILE A 329 -18.61 55.98 88.99
N ARG A 330 -19.74 56.44 89.56
CA ARG A 330 -21.06 56.24 88.96
C ARG A 330 -21.17 56.89 87.58
N ARG A 331 -20.70 58.13 87.41
CA ARG A 331 -20.68 58.81 86.11
C ARG A 331 -19.83 58.03 85.09
N LEU A 332 -18.62 57.63 85.46
CA LEU A 332 -17.74 56.85 84.59
C LEU A 332 -18.32 55.47 84.25
N HIS A 333 -19.08 54.86 85.17
CA HIS A 333 -19.77 53.61 84.90
C HIS A 333 -20.89 53.78 83.87
N VAL A 334 -21.65 54.87 83.94
CA VAL A 334 -22.66 55.22 82.93
C VAL A 334 -22.00 55.46 81.57
N GLU A 335 -20.91 56.24 81.50
CA GLU A 335 -20.18 56.47 80.26
C GLU A 335 -19.61 55.17 79.66
N ARG A 336 -19.06 54.29 80.51
CA ARG A 336 -18.56 52.98 80.09
C ARG A 336 -19.64 52.08 79.49
N ILE A 337 -20.90 52.22 79.91
CA ILE A 337 -22.04 51.48 79.32
C ILE A 337 -22.50 52.13 78.01
N GLU A 338 -22.40 53.45 77.90
CA GLU A 338 -22.87 54.21 76.74
C GLU A 338 -21.95 54.09 75.52
N ILE A 339 -20.64 54.03 75.72
CA ILE A 339 -19.65 53.90 74.63
C ILE A 339 -19.85 52.61 73.80
N PRO A 340 -19.97 51.41 74.40
CA PRO A 340 -20.23 50.18 73.66
C PRO A 340 -21.55 50.20 72.88
N LYS A 341 -22.59 50.86 73.41
CA LYS A 341 -23.86 51.04 72.68
C LYS A 341 -23.66 51.90 71.43
N LYS A 342 -22.99 53.04 71.55
CA LYS A 342 -22.64 53.91 70.40
C LYS A 342 -21.81 53.16 69.34
N VAL A 343 -20.86 52.32 69.77
CA VAL A 343 -20.05 51.50 68.86
C VAL A 343 -20.90 50.42 68.18
N ALA A 344 -21.82 49.78 68.89
CA ALA A 344 -22.74 48.80 68.32
C ALA A 344 -23.69 49.45 67.30
N ASP A 345 -24.22 50.63 67.60
CA ASP A 345 -25.10 51.39 66.71
C ASP A 345 -24.37 51.81 65.41
N LEU A 346 -23.13 52.30 65.52
CA LEU A 346 -22.30 52.61 64.37
C LEU A 346 -21.97 51.36 63.54
N ARG A 347 -21.60 50.25 64.19
CA ARG A 347 -21.34 48.98 63.49
C ARG A 347 -22.57 48.47 62.75
N ASN A 348 -23.75 48.57 63.36
CA ASN A 348 -25.00 48.18 62.72
C ASN A 348 -25.36 49.08 61.53
N SER A 349 -25.05 50.38 61.60
CA SER A 349 -25.22 51.28 60.45
C SER A 349 -24.28 50.98 59.27
N PHE A 350 -23.03 50.58 59.54
CA PHE A 350 -22.05 50.24 58.50
C PHE A 350 -22.26 48.83 57.92
N MET A 351 -22.84 47.91 58.68
CA MET A 351 -23.12 46.54 58.25
C MET A 351 -24.54 46.36 57.66
N ASP A 352 -25.31 47.43 57.51
CA ASP A 352 -26.62 47.37 56.87
C ASP A 352 -26.44 47.10 55.36
N ILE A 353 -26.52 45.82 54.99
CA ILE A 353 -26.38 45.30 53.63
C ILE A 353 -27.29 46.04 52.65
N LYS A 354 -28.43 46.57 53.09
CA LYS A 354 -29.34 47.36 52.25
C LYS A 354 -28.76 48.72 51.84
N ASN A 355 -27.96 49.35 52.69
CA ASN A 355 -27.30 50.63 52.39
C ASN A 355 -26.06 50.44 51.52
N ILE A 356 -25.35 49.32 51.69
CA ILE A 356 -24.21 48.96 50.83
C ILE A 356 -24.72 48.58 49.42
N SER A 357 -25.79 47.78 49.32
CA SER A 357 -26.35 47.35 48.03
C SER A 357 -27.10 48.47 47.29
N SER A 358 -27.65 49.46 48.00
CA SER A 358 -28.22 50.67 47.40
C SER A 358 -27.18 51.75 47.08
N SER A 359 -25.93 51.58 47.54
CA SER A 359 -24.85 52.50 47.21
C SER A 359 -24.55 52.47 45.71
N LYS A 360 -24.41 53.66 45.13
CA LYS A 360 -24.14 53.85 43.70
C LYS A 360 -22.87 53.13 43.25
N SER A 361 -21.84 53.06 44.10
CA SER A 361 -20.60 52.34 43.80
C SER A 361 -20.80 50.83 43.68
N PHE A 362 -21.67 50.25 44.52
CA PHE A 362 -21.98 48.82 44.48
C PHE A 362 -22.87 48.49 43.26
N GLN A 363 -23.83 49.35 42.94
CA GLN A 363 -24.67 49.20 41.73
C GLN A 363 -23.82 49.24 40.46
N LEU A 364 -22.90 50.20 40.33
CA LEU A 364 -21.98 50.29 39.20
C LEU A 364 -21.04 49.08 39.10
N LEU A 365 -20.54 48.59 40.23
CA LEU A 365 -19.71 47.38 40.25
C LEU A 365 -20.53 46.15 39.82
N ASN A 366 -21.78 46.03 40.29
CA ASN A 366 -22.66 44.93 39.93
C ASN A 366 -23.05 44.98 38.45
N GLU A 367 -23.35 46.16 37.91
CA GLU A 367 -23.57 46.37 36.46
C GLU A 367 -22.33 46.00 35.64
N TYR A 368 -21.13 46.37 36.10
CA TYR A 368 -19.89 46.00 35.45
C TYR A 368 -19.65 44.48 35.48
N VAL A 369 -19.90 43.83 36.62
CA VAL A 369 -19.80 42.37 36.76
C VAL A 369 -20.81 41.66 35.87
N GLU A 370 -22.07 42.12 35.81
CA GLU A 370 -23.08 41.54 34.94
C GLU A 370 -22.77 41.77 33.44
N LYS A 371 -22.20 42.92 33.08
CA LYS A 371 -21.70 43.16 31.73
C LYS A 371 -20.55 42.21 31.38
N SER A 372 -19.57 42.08 32.26
CA SER A 372 -18.44 41.17 32.07
C SER A 372 -18.90 39.71 31.97
N LYS A 373 -19.88 39.28 32.78
CA LYS A 373 -20.50 37.95 32.66
C LYS A 373 -21.12 37.72 31.29
N LYS A 374 -21.93 38.67 30.80
CA LYS A 374 -22.52 38.59 29.45
C LYS A 374 -21.46 38.49 28.36
N GLU A 375 -20.41 39.30 28.44
CA GLU A 375 -19.28 39.24 27.51
C GLU A 375 -18.55 37.88 27.57
N THR A 376 -18.37 37.31 28.77
CA THR A 376 -17.78 35.96 28.91
C THR A 376 -18.68 34.86 28.36
N ASP A 377 -20.00 34.98 28.50
CA ASP A 377 -20.97 34.03 27.96
C ASP A 377 -21.04 34.11 26.43
N GLU A 378 -20.97 35.31 25.86
CA GLU A 378 -20.85 35.53 24.41
C GLU A 378 -19.57 34.93 23.85
N CYS A 379 -18.43 35.14 24.53
CA CYS A 379 -17.15 34.53 24.14
C CYS A 379 -17.20 33.01 24.22
N ARG A 380 -17.85 32.45 25.26
CA ARG A 380 -18.05 30.99 25.40
C ARG A 380 -18.90 30.44 24.26
N ALA A 381 -20.01 31.10 23.92
CA ALA A 381 -20.86 30.69 22.81
C ALA A 381 -20.16 30.76 21.46
N LEU A 382 -19.28 31.75 21.24
CA LEU A 382 -18.44 31.83 20.05
C LEU A 382 -17.40 30.70 19.98
N LEU A 383 -16.75 30.39 21.11
CA LEU A 383 -15.82 29.26 21.20
C LEU A 383 -16.49 27.91 20.92
N GLU A 384 -17.70 27.67 21.45
CA GLU A 384 -18.47 26.46 21.16
C GLU A 384 -18.83 26.35 19.67
N LYS A 385 -19.24 27.45 19.03
CA LYS A 385 -19.50 27.48 17.58
C LYS A 385 -18.24 27.18 16.76
N LEU A 386 -17.12 27.79 17.12
CA LEU A 386 -15.84 27.53 16.45
C LEU A 386 -15.39 26.07 16.64
N GLN A 387 -15.55 25.50 17.83
CA GLN A 387 -15.26 24.09 18.09
C GLN A 387 -16.14 23.13 17.28
N VAL A 388 -17.42 23.45 17.06
CA VAL A 388 -18.30 22.64 16.20
C VAL A 388 -17.81 22.69 14.75
N VAL A 389 -17.48 23.87 14.24
CA VAL A 389 -16.95 24.04 12.88
C VAL A 389 -15.61 23.33 12.69
N GLU A 390 -14.70 23.42 13.68
CA GLU A 390 -13.44 22.70 13.66
C GLU A 390 -13.67 21.18 13.68
N LYS A 391 -14.56 20.68 14.55
CA LYS A 391 -14.91 19.24 14.59
C LYS A 391 -15.47 18.75 13.26
N ASP A 392 -16.38 19.50 12.65
CA ASP A 392 -16.93 19.15 11.34
C ASP A 392 -15.84 19.19 10.26
N SER A 393 -14.94 20.18 10.30
CA SER A 393 -13.77 20.26 9.42
C SER A 393 -12.84 19.04 9.58
N PHE A 394 -12.57 18.62 10.82
CA PHE A 394 -11.77 17.42 11.10
C PHE A 394 -12.44 16.15 10.58
N ILE A 395 -13.75 15.98 10.80
CA ILE A 395 -14.52 14.83 10.27
C ILE A 395 -14.48 14.81 8.74
N TRP A 396 -14.58 15.97 8.09
CA TRP A 396 -14.44 16.09 6.65
C TRP A 396 -13.05 15.69 6.17
N ARG A 397 -12.00 16.16 6.84
CA ARG A 397 -10.60 15.82 6.50
C ARG A 397 -10.29 14.35 6.71
N GLU A 398 -10.81 13.74 7.77
CA GLU A 398 -10.71 12.30 8.03
C GLU A 398 -11.37 11.49 6.89
N LYS A 399 -12.57 11.88 6.48
CA LYS A 399 -13.27 11.22 5.37
C LYS A 399 -12.58 11.43 4.02
N GLU A 400 -12.03 12.62 3.77
CA GLU A 400 -11.21 12.90 2.58
C GLU A 400 -9.95 12.01 2.54
N VAL A 401 -9.24 11.89 3.65
CA VAL A 401 -8.08 11.00 3.77
C VAL A 401 -8.48 9.54 3.55
N LYS A 402 -9.62 9.11 4.12
CA LYS A 402 -10.14 7.76 3.91
C LYS A 402 -10.43 7.46 2.44
N LEU A 403 -11.08 8.39 1.73
CA LEU A 403 -11.32 8.27 0.29
C LEU A 403 -10.02 8.22 -0.51
N LYS A 404 -9.04 9.06 -0.17
CA LYS A 404 -7.71 9.04 -0.81
C LYS A 404 -6.97 7.72 -0.59
N VAL A 405 -7.06 7.13 0.60
CA VAL A 405 -6.49 5.81 0.91
C VAL A 405 -7.20 4.72 0.10
N GLU A 406 -8.53 4.73 0.05
CA GLU A 406 -9.31 3.76 -0.72
C GLU A 406 -9.02 3.86 -2.23
N LEU A 407 -8.86 5.08 -2.78
CA LEU A 407 -8.46 5.31 -4.16
C LEU A 407 -7.03 4.83 -4.43
N ALA A 408 -6.09 5.12 -3.53
CA ALA A 408 -4.71 4.65 -3.63
C ALA A 408 -4.63 3.11 -3.60
N ASP A 409 -5.46 2.46 -2.77
CA ASP A 409 -5.58 1.00 -2.74
C ASP A 409 -6.14 0.43 -4.06
N ILE A 410 -7.14 1.08 -4.65
CA ILE A 410 -7.65 0.70 -5.98
C ILE A 410 -6.54 0.83 -7.03
N SER A 411 -5.85 1.97 -7.08
CA SER A 411 -4.74 2.20 -8.00
C SER A 411 -3.62 1.17 -7.83
N ARG A 412 -3.28 0.81 -6.59
CA ARG A 412 -2.28 -0.22 -6.30
C ARG A 412 -2.70 -1.60 -6.83
N ARG A 413 -3.97 -1.97 -6.67
CA ARG A 413 -4.50 -3.24 -7.22
C ARG A 413 -4.52 -3.24 -8.74
N VAL A 414 -4.87 -2.12 -9.37
CA VAL A 414 -4.83 -1.97 -10.83
C VAL A 414 -3.39 -2.08 -11.35
N ALA A 415 -2.45 -1.42 -10.68
CA ALA A 415 -1.02 -1.54 -10.99
C ALA A 415 -0.56 -3.00 -10.89
N ALA A 416 -0.83 -3.68 -9.77
CA ALA A 416 -0.46 -5.09 -9.58
C ALA A 416 -1.09 -6.04 -10.61
N PHE A 417 -2.37 -5.81 -10.99
CA PHE A 417 -3.01 -6.57 -12.06
C PHE A 417 -2.35 -6.33 -13.40
N SER A 418 -1.98 -5.08 -13.69
CA SER A 418 -1.32 -4.68 -14.94
C SER A 418 0.07 -5.28 -15.03
N GLU A 419 0.83 -5.26 -13.93
CA GLU A 419 2.15 -5.91 -13.79
C GLU A 419 2.05 -7.43 -14.01
N SER A 420 1.09 -8.10 -13.38
CA SER A 420 0.83 -9.52 -13.61
C SER A 420 0.47 -9.80 -15.06
N ARG A 421 -0.31 -8.93 -15.71
CA ARG A 421 -0.70 -9.07 -17.12
C ARG A 421 0.51 -8.88 -18.05
N ILE A 422 1.38 -7.92 -17.74
CA ILE A 422 2.63 -7.69 -18.48
C ILE A 422 3.50 -8.95 -18.42
N VAL A 423 3.72 -9.51 -17.23
CA VAL A 423 4.49 -10.76 -17.07
C VAL A 423 3.87 -11.92 -17.85
N GLU A 424 2.54 -12.07 -17.85
CA GLU A 424 1.89 -13.09 -18.67
C GLU A 424 2.11 -12.89 -20.18
N LEU A 425 2.03 -11.64 -20.66
CA LEU A 425 2.26 -11.31 -22.06
C LEU A 425 3.73 -11.54 -22.45
N GLU A 426 4.68 -11.20 -21.58
CA GLU A 426 6.10 -11.48 -21.76
C GLU A 426 6.37 -12.98 -21.87
N GLN A 427 5.73 -13.80 -21.02
CA GLN A 427 5.82 -15.26 -21.12
C GLN A 427 5.27 -15.80 -22.44
N ILE A 428 4.15 -15.25 -22.94
CA ILE A 428 3.59 -15.63 -24.24
C ILE A 428 4.54 -15.22 -25.37
N LEU A 429 5.09 -14.01 -25.32
CA LEU A 429 6.07 -13.54 -26.31
C LEU A 429 7.32 -14.43 -26.32
N GLN A 430 7.81 -14.84 -25.15
CA GLN A 430 8.95 -15.76 -25.06
C GLN A 430 8.62 -17.12 -25.68
N LYS A 431 7.46 -17.71 -25.38
CA LYS A 431 7.02 -18.97 -26.02
C LYS A 431 6.94 -18.86 -27.53
N LEU A 432 6.38 -17.78 -28.06
CA LEU A 432 6.32 -17.53 -29.50
C LEU A 432 7.72 -17.36 -30.12
N ALA A 433 8.65 -16.72 -29.40
CA ALA A 433 10.04 -16.62 -29.83
C ALA A 433 10.72 -17.99 -29.89
N ASP A 434 10.51 -18.84 -28.89
CA ASP A 434 11.04 -20.20 -28.84
C ASP A 434 10.44 -21.08 -29.95
N GLU A 435 9.13 -20.98 -30.20
CA GLU A 435 8.45 -21.63 -31.32
C GLU A 435 9.00 -21.18 -32.68
N ARG A 436 9.26 -19.87 -32.84
CA ARG A 436 9.89 -19.33 -34.05
C ARG A 436 11.26 -19.95 -34.27
N VAL A 437 12.10 -20.01 -33.23
CA VAL A 437 13.43 -20.65 -33.31
C VAL A 437 13.31 -22.12 -33.68
N LEU A 438 12.36 -22.85 -33.09
CA LEU A 438 12.14 -24.26 -33.43
C LEU A 438 11.69 -24.44 -34.89
N LEU A 439 10.79 -23.59 -35.38
CA LEU A 439 10.35 -23.60 -36.77
C LEU A 439 11.49 -23.26 -37.73
N GLU A 440 12.36 -22.32 -37.35
CA GLU A 440 13.54 -21.94 -38.12
C GLU A 440 14.56 -23.07 -38.19
N ILE A 441 14.77 -23.81 -37.08
CA ILE A 441 15.57 -25.04 -37.07
C ILE A 441 14.96 -26.10 -37.99
N LYS A 442 13.64 -26.36 -37.89
CA LYS A 442 12.96 -27.34 -38.76
C LYS A 442 13.03 -26.95 -40.24
N LEU A 443 12.96 -25.66 -40.54
CA LEU A 443 13.10 -25.13 -41.90
C LEU A 443 14.52 -25.36 -42.42
N GLU A 444 15.54 -25.07 -41.59
CA GLU A 444 16.95 -25.30 -41.90
C GLU A 444 17.25 -26.79 -42.08
N GLU A 445 16.68 -27.68 -41.26
CA GLU A 445 16.76 -29.13 -41.41
C GLU A 445 16.10 -29.60 -42.72
N ALA A 446 14.90 -29.10 -43.03
CA ALA A 446 14.23 -29.39 -44.30
C ALA A 446 14.99 -28.84 -45.51
N ALA A 447 15.72 -27.73 -45.36
CA ALA A 447 16.59 -27.16 -46.39
C ALA A 447 17.90 -27.97 -46.57
N ARG A 448 18.36 -28.64 -45.50
CA ARG A 448 19.52 -29.55 -45.50
C ARG A 448 19.22 -30.95 -46.02
N GLU A 449 17.96 -31.35 -46.14
CA GLU A 449 17.63 -32.58 -46.86
C GLU A 449 18.25 -32.54 -48.27
N PRO A 450 18.91 -33.62 -48.72
CA PRO A 450 19.58 -33.63 -50.00
C PRO A 450 18.57 -33.29 -51.10
N SER A 451 18.78 -32.13 -51.73
CA SER A 451 17.84 -31.63 -52.74
C SER A 451 17.57 -32.72 -53.78
N ARG A 452 16.35 -32.76 -54.32
CA ARG A 452 15.96 -33.70 -55.39
C ARG A 452 16.98 -33.74 -56.53
N LYS A 453 17.71 -32.64 -56.78
CA LYS A 453 18.82 -32.54 -57.75
C LYS A 453 20.07 -33.33 -57.35
N GLN A 454 20.44 -33.37 -56.07
CA GLN A 454 21.54 -34.20 -55.54
C GLN A 454 21.22 -35.69 -55.71
N ILE A 455 20.02 -36.10 -55.29
CA ILE A 455 19.51 -37.48 -55.45
C ILE A 455 19.46 -37.85 -56.93
N ILE A 456 18.94 -36.97 -57.81
CA ILE A 456 18.94 -37.19 -59.26
C ILE A 456 20.37 -37.26 -59.83
N LYS A 457 21.32 -36.49 -59.31
CA LYS A 457 22.72 -36.54 -59.78
C LYS A 457 23.39 -37.87 -59.42
N GLU A 458 23.15 -38.37 -58.21
CA GLU A 458 23.63 -39.69 -57.77
C GLU A 458 22.95 -40.81 -58.57
N PHE A 459 21.64 -40.76 -58.74
CA PHE A 459 20.92 -41.69 -59.62
C PHE A 459 21.42 -41.63 -61.06
N LYS A 460 21.65 -40.43 -61.61
CA LYS A 460 22.15 -40.26 -62.98
C LYS A 460 23.59 -40.77 -63.11
N ALA A 461 24.42 -40.64 -62.08
CA ALA A 461 25.75 -41.25 -62.03
C ALA A 461 25.67 -42.77 -62.04
N LEU A 462 24.77 -43.36 -61.23
CA LEU A 462 24.52 -44.80 -61.18
C LEU A 462 23.99 -45.33 -62.53
N VAL A 463 23.03 -44.63 -63.14
CA VAL A 463 22.48 -44.97 -64.46
C VAL A 463 23.54 -44.79 -65.56
N SER A 464 24.51 -43.90 -65.38
CA SER A 464 25.62 -43.72 -66.33
C SER A 464 26.72 -44.76 -66.17
N SER A 465 26.91 -45.35 -64.99
CA SER A 465 27.88 -46.43 -64.75
C SER A 465 27.33 -47.80 -65.16
N LEU A 466 26.03 -48.03 -65.02
CA LEU A 466 25.38 -49.30 -65.33
C LEU A 466 25.68 -49.86 -66.75
N PRO A 467 25.72 -49.06 -67.84
CA PRO A 467 26.08 -49.57 -69.16
C PRO A 467 27.55 -49.96 -69.30
N LYS A 468 28.45 -49.35 -68.51
CA LYS A 468 29.87 -49.77 -68.45
C LYS A 468 29.99 -51.09 -67.72
N ASP A 469 29.31 -51.24 -66.59
CA ASP A 469 29.34 -52.47 -65.80
C ASP A 469 28.71 -53.64 -66.57
N LEU A 470 27.59 -53.39 -67.27
CA LEU A 470 26.99 -54.37 -68.20
C LEU A 470 27.92 -54.72 -69.36
N ARG A 471 28.70 -53.77 -69.89
CA ARG A 471 29.68 -54.05 -70.95
C ARG A 471 30.85 -54.90 -70.44
N ILE A 472 31.30 -54.66 -69.22
CA ILE A 472 32.32 -55.49 -68.56
C ILE A 472 31.77 -56.91 -68.38
N MET A 473 30.56 -57.05 -67.83
CA MET A 473 29.91 -58.35 -67.66
C MET A 473 29.69 -59.07 -68.99
N GLN A 474 29.25 -58.35 -70.04
CA GLN A 474 29.07 -58.90 -71.38
C GLN A 474 30.40 -59.39 -71.97
N SER A 475 31.49 -58.65 -71.77
CA SER A 475 32.82 -59.08 -72.21
C SER A 475 33.32 -60.33 -71.46
N GLU A 476 32.92 -60.51 -70.20
CA GLU A 476 33.19 -61.71 -69.42
C GLU A 476 32.35 -62.90 -69.90
N ILE A 477 31.08 -62.68 -70.24
CA ILE A 477 30.21 -63.67 -70.86
C ILE A 477 30.79 -64.12 -72.20
N ASP A 478 31.24 -63.18 -73.04
CA ASP A 478 31.80 -63.50 -74.36
C ASP A 478 33.12 -64.28 -74.23
N LYS A 479 34.00 -63.93 -73.27
CA LYS A 479 35.19 -64.73 -72.94
C LYS A 479 34.84 -66.14 -72.48
N ASN A 480 33.80 -66.30 -71.65
CA ASN A 480 33.34 -67.61 -71.21
C ASN A 480 32.76 -68.44 -72.37
N LYS A 481 32.09 -67.79 -73.33
CA LYS A 481 31.62 -68.44 -74.57
C LYS A 481 32.79 -68.89 -75.45
N GLU A 482 33.81 -68.06 -75.61
CA GLU A 482 35.04 -68.41 -76.36
C GLU A 482 35.71 -69.65 -75.72
N ALA A 483 35.86 -69.65 -74.40
CA ALA A 483 36.41 -70.79 -73.65
C ALA A 483 35.54 -72.06 -73.78
N ALA A 484 34.22 -71.92 -73.85
CA ALA A 484 33.32 -73.04 -74.11
C ALA A 484 33.48 -73.60 -75.53
N ILE A 485 33.68 -72.73 -76.54
CA ILE A 485 33.95 -73.13 -77.93
C ILE A 485 35.30 -73.86 -78.01
N GLU A 486 36.34 -73.37 -77.34
CA GLU A 486 37.64 -74.05 -77.24
C GLU A 486 37.54 -75.41 -76.54
N LEU A 487 36.73 -75.53 -75.47
CA LEU A 487 36.47 -76.82 -74.82
C LEU A 487 35.74 -77.79 -75.77
N HIS A 488 34.81 -77.30 -76.58
CA HIS A 488 34.13 -78.10 -77.58
C HIS A 488 35.06 -78.54 -78.71
N SER A 489 35.98 -77.69 -79.19
CA SER A 489 36.97 -78.05 -80.20
C SER A 489 37.96 -79.08 -79.68
N LEU A 490 38.47 -78.90 -78.45
CA LEU A 490 39.33 -79.88 -77.78
C LEU A 490 38.61 -81.21 -77.56
N ARG A 491 37.33 -81.19 -77.17
CA ARG A 491 36.53 -82.42 -77.05
C ARG A 491 36.35 -83.13 -78.40
N ALA A 492 36.17 -82.38 -79.49
CA ALA A 492 36.09 -82.93 -80.84
C ALA A 492 37.43 -83.52 -81.30
N GLU A 493 38.56 -82.88 -81.00
CA GLU A 493 39.89 -83.42 -81.26
C GLU A 493 40.13 -84.73 -80.50
N VAL A 494 39.78 -84.78 -79.21
CA VAL A 494 39.86 -85.99 -78.39
C VAL A 494 39.00 -87.13 -78.96
N GLN A 495 37.78 -86.84 -79.41
CA GLN A 495 36.94 -87.82 -80.09
C GLN A 495 37.57 -88.29 -81.43
N SER A 496 38.18 -87.40 -82.20
CA SER A 496 38.88 -87.75 -83.44
C SER A 496 40.08 -88.65 -83.16
N LEU A 497 40.90 -88.33 -82.15
CA LEU A 497 42.06 -89.12 -81.75
C LEU A 497 41.64 -90.50 -81.21
N SER A 498 40.54 -90.55 -80.45
CA SER A 498 39.93 -91.80 -79.99
C SER A 498 39.47 -92.66 -81.17
N SER A 499 38.83 -92.06 -82.19
CA SER A 499 38.42 -92.77 -83.41
C SER A 499 39.62 -93.32 -84.20
N VAL A 500 40.72 -92.56 -84.28
CA VAL A 500 41.97 -92.99 -84.94
C VAL A 500 42.64 -94.14 -84.17
N LEU A 501 42.65 -94.07 -82.83
CA LEU A 501 43.12 -95.16 -81.97
C LEU A 501 42.28 -96.42 -82.17
N HIS A 502 40.95 -96.30 -82.18
CA HIS A 502 40.05 -97.42 -82.46
C HIS A 502 40.27 -98.02 -83.86
N ARG A 503 40.55 -97.17 -84.86
CA ARG A 503 40.86 -97.63 -86.22
C ARG A 503 42.20 -98.37 -86.27
N LYS A 504 43.26 -97.85 -85.63
CA LYS A 504 44.56 -98.52 -85.51
C LYS A 504 44.43 -99.88 -84.81
N ALA A 505 43.70 -99.95 -83.69
CA ALA A 505 43.44 -101.20 -83.00
C ALA A 505 42.70 -102.21 -83.89
N ARG A 506 41.71 -101.74 -84.67
CA ARG A 506 40.99 -102.58 -85.65
C ARG A 506 41.89 -103.07 -86.79
N ASP A 507 42.78 -102.21 -87.29
CA ASP A 507 43.71 -102.54 -88.38
C ASP A 507 44.80 -103.53 -87.91
N GLU A 508 45.27 -103.43 -86.66
CA GLU A 508 46.13 -104.44 -86.03
C GLU A 508 45.43 -105.79 -85.87
N ILE A 509 44.17 -105.80 -85.42
CA ILE A 509 43.36 -107.03 -85.34
C ILE A 509 43.19 -107.65 -86.74
N LYS A 510 42.91 -106.84 -87.77
CA LYS A 510 42.84 -107.31 -89.17
C LYS A 510 44.18 -107.84 -89.67
N SER A 511 45.30 -107.19 -89.36
CA SER A 511 46.64 -107.64 -89.73
C SER A 511 46.99 -109.00 -89.10
N LEU A 512 46.67 -109.19 -87.81
CA LEU A 512 46.82 -110.46 -87.11
C LEU A 512 45.92 -111.55 -87.74
N SER A 513 44.68 -111.21 -88.10
CA SER A 513 43.80 -112.13 -88.83
C SER A 513 44.35 -112.49 -90.22
N GLY A 514 44.93 -111.53 -90.94
CA GLY A 514 45.55 -111.75 -92.24
C GLY A 514 46.80 -112.62 -92.17
N LYS A 515 47.57 -112.54 -91.08
CA LYS A 515 48.69 -113.46 -90.80
C LYS A 515 48.18 -114.89 -90.58
N SER A 516 47.09 -115.07 -89.85
CA SER A 516 46.43 -116.37 -89.67
C SER A 516 45.92 -116.95 -91.00
N ILE A 517 45.30 -116.12 -91.85
CA ILE A 517 44.86 -116.53 -93.21
C ILE A 517 46.05 -116.93 -94.10
N ARG A 518 47.19 -116.22 -94.01
CA ARG A 518 48.41 -116.62 -94.73
C ARG A 518 48.94 -117.96 -94.26
N GLN A 519 48.99 -118.21 -92.95
CA GLN A 519 49.36 -119.51 -92.41
C GLN A 519 48.41 -120.62 -92.90
N LEU A 520 47.10 -120.36 -92.97
CA LEU A 520 46.13 -121.28 -93.57
C LEU A 520 46.36 -121.51 -95.07
N SER A 521 46.75 -120.48 -95.82
CA SER A 521 47.10 -120.61 -97.24
C SER A 521 48.39 -121.40 -97.47
N GLU A 522 49.35 -121.31 -96.54
CA GLU A 522 50.60 -122.06 -96.57
C GLU A 522 50.38 -123.54 -96.24
N ILE A 523 49.46 -123.83 -95.32
CA ILE A 523 48.93 -125.19 -95.10
C ILE A 523 48.27 -125.72 -96.39
N LYS A 524 47.47 -124.91 -97.09
CA LYS A 524 46.89 -125.29 -98.39
C LYS A 524 47.93 -125.53 -99.49
N LYS A 525 49.03 -124.76 -99.52
CA LYS A 525 50.15 -124.98 -100.46
C LYS A 525 50.95 -126.25 -100.12
N LEU A 526 51.15 -126.55 -98.85
CA LEU A 526 51.73 -127.83 -98.42
C LEU A 526 50.81 -129.00 -98.80
N GLN A 527 49.49 -128.81 -98.73
CA GLN A 527 48.52 -129.79 -99.24
C GLN A 527 48.55 -129.95 -100.77
N SER A 528 48.75 -128.87 -101.55
CA SER A 528 48.92 -128.97 -103.01
C SER A 528 50.26 -129.60 -103.39
N LEU A 529 51.34 -129.33 -102.67
CA LEU A 529 52.64 -130.00 -102.89
C LEU A 529 52.55 -131.51 -102.66
N VAL A 530 51.78 -131.93 -101.65
CA VAL A 530 51.46 -133.34 -101.39
C VAL A 530 50.63 -133.95 -102.53
N GLN A 531 49.76 -133.16 -103.17
CA GLN A 531 48.98 -133.55 -104.34
C GLN A 531 49.87 -133.67 -105.60
N ASP A 532 50.75 -132.70 -105.85
CA ASP A 532 51.71 -132.71 -106.97
C ASP A 532 52.70 -133.87 -106.85
N LEU A 533 53.13 -134.22 -105.63
CA LEU A 533 53.97 -135.40 -105.38
C LEU A 533 53.21 -136.71 -105.60
N ARG A 534 51.88 -136.73 -105.43
CA ARG A 534 51.03 -137.88 -105.81
C ARG A 534 50.88 -137.98 -107.32
N GLU A 535 50.66 -136.87 -108.01
CA GLU A 535 50.54 -136.80 -109.47
C GLU A 535 51.86 -137.18 -110.17
N ASN A 536 53.01 -136.72 -109.67
CA ASN A 536 54.33 -137.18 -110.14
C ASN A 536 54.52 -138.70 -109.94
N ASN A 537 53.99 -139.28 -108.87
CA ASN A 537 54.04 -140.72 -108.64
C ASN A 537 53.13 -141.48 -109.62
N GLN A 538 52.01 -140.87 -110.03
CA GLN A 538 51.14 -141.35 -111.11
C GLN A 538 51.83 -141.28 -112.49
N GLU A 539 52.56 -140.20 -112.78
CA GLU A 539 53.31 -140.00 -114.03
C GLU A 539 54.54 -140.92 -114.14
N LEU A 540 55.27 -141.15 -113.05
CA LEU A 540 56.37 -142.14 -112.99
C LEU A 540 55.89 -143.58 -113.20
N LYS A 541 54.60 -143.86 -112.92
CA LYS A 541 53.95 -145.14 -113.24
C LYS A 541 53.63 -145.27 -114.73
N LEU A 542 53.22 -144.16 -115.37
CA LEU A 542 52.96 -144.06 -116.82
C LEU A 542 54.24 -144.11 -117.67
N PHE A 543 55.36 -143.55 -117.17
CA PHE A 543 56.65 -143.60 -117.87
C PHE A 543 57.29 -144.99 -117.87
N LEU A 544 57.00 -145.84 -116.88
CA LEU A 544 57.50 -147.22 -116.81
C LEU A 544 56.69 -148.22 -117.66
N GLU A 545 55.50 -147.84 -118.13
CA GLU A 545 54.61 -148.74 -118.89
C GLU A 545 54.70 -148.58 -120.42
N MET A 546 55.37 -147.55 -120.95
CA MET A 546 55.48 -147.38 -122.40
C MET A 546 56.93 -147.30 -122.94
N TYR A 547 57.93 -147.31 -122.06
CA TYR A 547 59.35 -147.48 -122.43
C TYR A 547 59.86 -148.92 -122.28
N SER A 548 58.97 -149.92 -122.33
CA SER A 548 59.33 -151.29 -122.76
C SER A 548 59.26 -151.39 -124.30
N ARG A 549 60.22 -150.70 -124.94
CA ARG A 549 61.02 -151.01 -126.14
C ARG A 549 60.49 -152.07 -127.13
N GLU A 550 60.17 -151.66 -128.37
CA GLU A 550 60.99 -151.77 -129.61
C GLU A 550 60.77 -153.07 -130.41
N SER A 551 60.09 -152.97 -131.57
CA SER A 551 60.67 -153.26 -132.90
C SER A 551 59.64 -153.24 -134.06
N THR A 552 59.92 -152.37 -135.04
CA THR A 552 59.84 -152.53 -136.52
C THR A 552 58.55 -152.93 -137.26
N ASP A 553 57.94 -151.91 -137.87
CA ASP A 553 57.82 -151.59 -139.31
C ASP A 553 57.00 -152.43 -140.33
N SER A 554 56.39 -151.66 -141.24
CA SER A 554 55.99 -151.91 -142.63
C SER A 554 54.58 -152.42 -142.97
N ARG A 555 53.91 -151.61 -143.81
CA ARG A 555 52.64 -151.84 -144.54
C ARG A 555 52.82 -152.83 -145.71
N ASP A 556 51.88 -153.76 -145.87
CA ASP A 556 50.96 -153.88 -147.02
C ASP A 556 50.23 -155.24 -147.01
N VAL A 557 48.90 -155.23 -146.84
CA VAL A 557 47.86 -155.48 -147.87
C VAL A 557 47.44 -156.96 -147.98
N ILE A 558 46.34 -157.25 -147.27
CA ILE A 558 45.10 -157.86 -147.78
C ILE A 558 45.28 -159.04 -148.75
N GLU A 559 45.23 -160.24 -148.16
CA GLU A 559 44.33 -161.32 -148.57
C GLU A 559 44.12 -162.23 -147.34
N SER A 560 43.22 -161.89 -146.41
CA SER A 560 41.78 -162.17 -146.45
C SER A 560 41.43 -163.67 -146.48
N LYS A 561 40.85 -164.10 -145.36
CA LYS A 561 39.70 -165.04 -145.26
C LYS A 561 39.84 -166.52 -144.89
N ASP A 562 40.99 -167.02 -144.41
CA ASP A 562 41.03 -168.43 -143.98
C ASP A 562 41.61 -168.75 -142.60
N ASN A 563 41.96 -167.76 -141.77
CA ASN A 563 42.36 -168.01 -140.37
C ASN A 563 41.42 -167.43 -139.31
N GLU A 564 40.27 -166.92 -139.76
CA GLU A 564 39.14 -166.46 -138.93
C GLU A 564 38.57 -167.60 -138.03
N TYR A 565 38.89 -168.87 -138.31
CA TYR A 565 38.49 -170.01 -137.47
C TYR A 565 39.49 -170.40 -136.35
N LYS A 566 40.73 -169.88 -136.34
CA LYS A 566 41.69 -170.11 -135.23
C LYS A 566 41.68 -168.99 -134.20
N ALA A 567 41.05 -167.85 -134.51
CA ALA A 567 40.85 -166.71 -133.61
C ALA A 567 39.79 -166.96 -132.52
N TRP A 568 39.00 -168.02 -132.60
CA TRP A 568 37.90 -168.32 -131.67
C TRP A 568 38.29 -169.10 -130.39
N ALA A 569 39.52 -169.60 -130.25
CA ALA A 569 39.86 -170.54 -129.17
C ALA A 569 40.71 -169.98 -128.00
N LEU A 570 41.40 -168.84 -128.14
CA LEU A 570 42.21 -168.26 -127.04
C LEU A 570 41.66 -166.94 -126.47
N VAL A 571 40.61 -166.39 -127.10
CA VAL A 571 39.66 -165.41 -126.49
C VAL A 571 38.99 -165.99 -125.24
N HIS A 572 39.04 -167.30 -125.01
CA HIS A 572 38.48 -167.95 -123.82
C HIS A 572 39.41 -167.95 -122.59
N SER A 573 40.72 -167.70 -122.73
CA SER A 573 41.66 -167.82 -121.57
C SER A 573 41.98 -166.51 -120.84
N LEU A 574 41.71 -165.34 -121.43
CA LEU A 574 41.82 -164.02 -120.77
C LEU A 574 40.46 -163.34 -120.56
N LYS A 575 39.39 -164.13 -120.68
CA LYS A 575 38.02 -163.87 -120.20
C LYS A 575 37.91 -164.06 -118.67
N SER A 576 39.03 -164.27 -117.97
CA SER A 576 39.11 -164.58 -116.53
C SER A 576 39.75 -163.48 -115.67
N SER A 577 39.95 -162.27 -116.21
CA SER A 577 40.48 -161.11 -115.43
C SER A 577 39.60 -159.86 -115.46
N LEU A 578 38.49 -159.89 -116.21
CA LEU A 578 37.49 -158.83 -116.29
C LEU A 578 36.24 -159.23 -115.49
N ASP A 579 36.39 -159.32 -114.16
CA ASP A 579 35.29 -159.63 -113.24
C ASP A 579 34.42 -158.39 -112.99
N GLU A 580 33.11 -158.56 -113.16
CA GLU A 580 32.03 -157.58 -113.01
C GLU A 580 31.99 -156.92 -111.61
N HIS A 581 32.62 -157.55 -110.60
CA HIS A 581 32.62 -157.14 -109.19
C HIS A 581 33.47 -155.88 -108.87
N ASN A 582 34.55 -155.59 -109.62
CA ASN A 582 35.43 -154.45 -109.30
C ASN A 582 34.91 -153.10 -109.84
N LEU A 583 34.10 -153.11 -110.91
CA LEU A 583 33.47 -151.89 -111.43
C LEU A 583 32.31 -151.43 -110.53
N GLU A 584 31.52 -152.37 -109.99
CA GLU A 584 30.47 -152.08 -109.00
C GLU A 584 31.02 -151.44 -107.71
N SER A 585 32.20 -151.86 -107.24
CA SER A 585 32.80 -151.32 -106.01
C SER A 585 33.20 -149.85 -106.15
N ASN A 586 33.69 -149.44 -107.33
CA ASN A 586 34.12 -148.06 -107.57
C ASN A 586 32.94 -147.10 -107.80
N VAL A 587 31.86 -147.57 -108.43
CA VAL A 587 30.62 -146.79 -108.58
C VAL A 587 29.92 -146.61 -107.22
N LYS A 588 29.92 -147.64 -106.35
CA LYS A 588 29.41 -147.50 -104.97
C LYS A 588 30.18 -146.45 -104.17
N ALA A 589 31.51 -146.41 -104.25
CA ALA A 589 32.32 -145.42 -103.53
C ALA A 589 32.08 -143.97 -104.03
N ALA A 590 31.82 -143.77 -105.32
CA ALA A 590 31.48 -142.45 -105.87
C ALA A 590 30.08 -141.98 -105.43
N ILE A 591 29.09 -142.88 -105.44
CA ILE A 591 27.74 -142.60 -104.93
C ILE A 591 27.77 -142.30 -103.42
N GLU A 592 28.62 -142.99 -102.66
CA GLU A 592 28.84 -142.70 -101.23
C GLU A 592 29.47 -141.31 -101.02
N ALA A 593 30.42 -140.89 -101.86
CA ALA A 593 31.03 -139.57 -101.77
C ALA A 593 30.05 -138.42 -102.12
N GLU A 594 29.18 -138.62 -103.12
CA GLU A 594 28.11 -137.68 -103.47
C GLU A 594 27.03 -137.62 -102.38
N ALA A 595 26.69 -138.75 -101.76
CA ALA A 595 25.80 -138.77 -100.62
C ALA A 595 26.38 -137.99 -99.42
N ILE A 596 27.70 -138.05 -99.20
CA ILE A 596 28.39 -137.30 -98.14
C ILE A 596 28.42 -135.79 -98.43
N SER A 597 28.61 -135.37 -99.68
CA SER A 597 28.59 -133.94 -100.04
C SER A 597 27.17 -133.35 -99.96
N GLN A 598 26.15 -134.08 -100.40
CA GLN A 598 24.75 -133.64 -100.29
C GLN A 598 24.28 -133.57 -98.82
N LYS A 599 24.76 -134.50 -97.98
CA LYS A 599 24.54 -134.45 -96.53
C LYS A 599 25.20 -133.23 -95.87
N ARG A 600 26.36 -132.80 -96.37
CA ARG A 600 27.02 -131.57 -95.91
C ARG A 600 26.30 -130.32 -96.38
N LEU A 601 25.78 -130.31 -97.60
CA LEU A 601 24.99 -129.20 -98.13
C LEU A 601 23.71 -129.00 -97.32
N THR A 602 22.95 -130.07 -97.09
CA THR A 602 21.74 -130.03 -96.26
C THR A 602 22.02 -129.63 -94.80
N SER A 603 23.19 -130.00 -94.25
CA SER A 603 23.62 -129.52 -92.92
C SER A 603 23.94 -128.01 -92.91
N ALA A 604 24.58 -127.49 -93.97
CA ALA A 604 24.89 -126.08 -94.08
C ALA A 604 23.64 -125.21 -94.38
N GLU A 605 22.70 -125.73 -95.17
CA GLU A 605 21.39 -125.12 -95.41
C GLU A 605 20.59 -125.04 -94.10
N ALA A 606 20.60 -126.12 -93.28
CA ALA A 606 19.98 -126.10 -91.96
C ALA A 606 20.64 -125.09 -90.99
N GLU A 607 21.95 -124.89 -91.05
CA GLU A 607 22.66 -123.87 -90.25
C GLU A 607 22.31 -122.44 -90.71
N ILE A 608 22.13 -122.21 -92.02
CA ILE A 608 21.69 -120.92 -92.57
C ILE A 608 20.26 -120.60 -92.12
N ASP A 609 19.36 -121.59 -92.15
CA ASP A 609 18.00 -121.43 -91.65
C ASP A 609 17.99 -121.14 -90.14
N GLU A 610 18.82 -121.82 -89.36
CA GLU A 610 18.95 -121.57 -87.92
C GLU A 610 19.47 -120.15 -87.61
N LEU A 611 20.46 -119.67 -88.36
CA LEU A 611 21.00 -118.31 -88.22
C LEU A 611 20.00 -117.24 -88.66
N SER A 612 19.24 -117.50 -89.72
CA SER A 612 18.18 -116.60 -90.20
C SER A 612 17.07 -116.47 -89.16
N LEU A 613 16.67 -117.57 -88.54
CA LEU A 613 15.66 -117.58 -87.47
C LEU A 613 16.16 -116.87 -86.20
N LYS A 614 17.46 -116.96 -85.89
CA LYS A 614 18.10 -116.18 -84.81
C LYS A 614 18.18 -114.69 -85.13
N LEU A 615 18.46 -114.32 -86.37
CA LEU A 615 18.48 -112.93 -86.82
C LEU A 615 17.07 -112.32 -86.72
N GLU A 616 16.05 -113.02 -87.21
CA GLU A 616 14.66 -112.57 -87.05
C GLU A 616 14.25 -112.44 -85.58
N LYS A 617 14.73 -113.35 -84.72
CA LYS A 617 14.49 -113.24 -83.28
C LYS A 617 15.15 -111.98 -82.71
N CYS A 618 16.41 -111.69 -83.09
CA CYS A 618 17.10 -110.48 -82.67
C CYS A 618 16.43 -109.21 -83.20
N ASP A 619 15.96 -109.21 -84.44
CA ASP A 619 15.24 -108.06 -85.03
C ASP A 619 13.92 -107.80 -84.30
N ARG A 620 13.16 -108.85 -83.97
CA ARG A 620 11.95 -108.74 -83.14
C ARG A 620 12.27 -108.19 -81.74
N GLU A 621 13.37 -108.64 -81.13
CA GLU A 621 13.84 -108.12 -79.83
C GLU A 621 14.24 -106.64 -79.92
N ILE A 622 14.97 -106.22 -80.97
CA ILE A 622 15.34 -104.82 -81.22
C ILE A 622 14.11 -103.94 -81.42
N SER A 623 13.13 -104.39 -82.22
CA SER A 623 11.86 -103.66 -82.38
C SER A 623 11.13 -103.52 -81.05
N SER A 624 11.04 -104.59 -80.26
CA SER A 624 10.38 -104.53 -78.94
C SER A 624 11.07 -103.56 -77.97
N LEU A 625 12.41 -103.57 -77.94
CA LEU A 625 13.19 -102.65 -77.11
C LEU A 625 13.08 -101.20 -77.60
N SER A 626 13.02 -100.98 -78.91
CA SER A 626 12.80 -99.67 -79.51
C SER A 626 11.43 -99.09 -79.16
N ASP A 627 10.38 -99.92 -79.19
CA ASP A 627 9.03 -99.51 -78.80
C ASP A 627 8.92 -99.22 -77.30
N ILE A 628 9.59 -100.02 -76.45
CA ILE A 628 9.71 -99.74 -75.02
C ILE A 628 10.45 -98.41 -74.80
N LEU A 629 11.53 -98.14 -75.53
CA LEU A 629 12.32 -96.92 -75.38
C LEU A 629 11.52 -95.68 -75.81
N LYS A 630 10.73 -95.78 -76.89
CA LYS A 630 9.78 -94.72 -77.30
C LYS A 630 8.72 -94.47 -76.24
N SER A 631 8.08 -95.52 -75.71
CA SER A 631 7.11 -95.41 -74.63
C SER A 631 7.71 -94.74 -73.38
N LYS A 632 8.95 -95.08 -73.00
CA LYS A 632 9.65 -94.42 -71.89
C LYS A 632 10.03 -92.98 -72.17
N HIS A 633 10.35 -92.64 -73.42
CA HIS A 633 10.57 -91.26 -73.82
C HIS A 633 9.28 -90.44 -73.74
N GLU A 634 8.15 -90.98 -74.23
CA GLU A 634 6.83 -90.35 -74.14
C GLU A 634 6.38 -90.15 -72.68
N GLU A 635 6.60 -91.14 -71.81
CA GLU A 635 6.39 -90.97 -70.35
C GLU A 635 7.29 -89.85 -69.78
N GLY A 636 8.55 -89.77 -70.21
CA GLY A 636 9.49 -88.72 -69.80
C GLY A 636 9.04 -87.32 -70.21
N GLU A 637 8.57 -87.15 -71.45
CA GLU A 637 8.02 -85.89 -71.96
C GLU A 637 6.73 -85.50 -71.21
N ALA A 638 5.88 -86.48 -70.85
CA ALA A 638 4.70 -86.24 -70.04
C ALA A 638 5.07 -85.76 -68.63
N TYR A 639 6.08 -86.37 -67.99
CA TYR A 639 6.58 -85.92 -66.68
C TYR A 639 7.21 -84.53 -66.75
N LEU A 640 7.97 -84.22 -67.80
CA LEU A 640 8.53 -82.88 -67.99
C LEU A 640 7.41 -81.83 -68.14
N SER A 641 6.38 -82.14 -68.91
CA SER A 641 5.20 -81.27 -69.07
C SER A 641 4.46 -81.06 -67.74
N GLU A 642 4.34 -82.11 -66.91
CA GLU A 642 3.72 -82.02 -65.59
C GLU A 642 4.59 -81.19 -64.61
N ILE A 643 5.91 -81.37 -64.63
CA ILE A 643 6.86 -80.57 -63.84
C ILE A 643 6.82 -79.10 -64.25
N GLU A 644 6.79 -78.80 -65.55
CA GLU A 644 6.64 -77.43 -66.06
C GLU A 644 5.31 -76.81 -65.62
N SER A 645 4.21 -77.57 -65.70
CA SER A 645 2.90 -77.12 -65.24
C SER A 645 2.88 -76.84 -63.73
N ILE A 646 3.48 -77.72 -62.91
CA ILE A 646 3.60 -77.52 -61.46
C ILE A 646 4.51 -76.33 -61.16
N GLY A 647 5.62 -76.17 -61.91
CA GLY A 647 6.54 -75.05 -61.80
C GLY A 647 5.84 -73.72 -62.03
N GLN A 648 5.07 -73.61 -63.12
CA GLN A 648 4.29 -72.41 -63.42
C GLN A 648 3.25 -72.11 -62.33
N ALA A 649 2.50 -73.13 -61.87
CA ALA A 649 1.51 -72.95 -60.80
C ALA A 649 2.15 -72.51 -59.48
N TYR A 650 3.38 -72.97 -59.19
CA TYR A 650 4.14 -72.54 -58.02
C TYR A 650 4.64 -71.10 -58.16
N GLU A 651 5.16 -70.70 -59.31
CA GLU A 651 5.58 -69.32 -59.59
C GLU A 651 4.40 -68.34 -59.51
N ASP A 652 3.24 -68.71 -60.06
CA ASP A 652 2.01 -67.94 -59.99
C ASP A 652 1.54 -67.80 -58.52
N MET A 653 1.60 -68.88 -57.75
CA MET A 653 1.28 -68.84 -56.32
C MET A 653 2.28 -67.99 -55.52
N GLN A 654 3.57 -68.06 -55.87
CA GLN A 654 4.62 -67.29 -55.20
C GLN A 654 4.49 -65.79 -55.49
N THR A 655 4.18 -65.41 -56.72
CA THR A 655 3.89 -64.03 -57.09
C THR A 655 2.61 -63.51 -56.43
N GLN A 656 1.56 -64.34 -56.35
CA GLN A 656 0.35 -64.00 -55.60
C GLN A 656 0.63 -63.79 -54.11
N ASN A 657 1.43 -64.66 -53.49
CA ASN A 657 1.83 -64.53 -52.09
C ASN A 657 2.68 -63.28 -51.85
N GLN A 658 3.61 -62.94 -52.76
CA GLN A 658 4.38 -61.69 -52.67
C GLN A 658 3.45 -60.47 -52.75
N HIS A 659 2.47 -60.48 -53.63
CA HIS A 659 1.50 -59.40 -53.74
C HIS A 659 0.63 -59.27 -52.48
N LEU A 660 0.17 -60.38 -51.90
CA LEU A 660 -0.58 -60.36 -50.64
C LEU A 660 0.28 -59.85 -49.47
N LEU A 661 1.55 -60.24 -49.39
CA LEU A 661 2.48 -59.71 -48.39
C LEU A 661 2.65 -58.20 -48.54
N GLN A 662 2.84 -57.72 -49.77
CA GLN A 662 2.98 -56.29 -50.06
C GLN A 662 1.72 -55.51 -49.63
N GLN A 663 0.53 -56.04 -49.90
CA GLN A 663 -0.73 -55.43 -49.44
C GLN A 663 -0.84 -55.39 -47.91
N ILE A 664 -0.39 -56.44 -47.21
CA ILE A 664 -0.38 -56.46 -45.74
C ILE A 664 0.56 -55.38 -45.20
N ILE A 665 1.77 -55.26 -45.77
CA ILE A 665 2.74 -54.24 -45.39
C ILE A 665 2.16 -52.83 -45.61
N GLU A 666 1.60 -52.55 -46.78
CA GLU A 666 1.00 -51.25 -47.10
C GLU A 666 -0.17 -50.91 -46.17
N ARG A 667 -1.00 -51.90 -45.85
CA ARG A 667 -2.11 -51.73 -44.90
C ARG A 667 -1.60 -51.48 -43.48
N ASP A 668 -0.54 -52.17 -43.05
CA ASP A 668 0.04 -52.01 -41.72
C ASP A 668 0.78 -50.67 -41.60
N ASP A 669 1.42 -50.18 -42.67
CA ASP A 669 1.99 -48.83 -42.75
C ASP A 669 0.90 -47.75 -42.67
N TYR A 670 -0.22 -47.95 -43.37
CA TYR A 670 -1.37 -47.05 -43.28
C TYR A 670 -1.97 -47.05 -41.87
N ASN A 671 -2.16 -48.23 -41.26
CA ASN A 671 -2.63 -48.34 -39.87
C ASN A 671 -1.69 -47.64 -38.89
N THR A 672 -0.37 -47.79 -39.07
CA THR A 672 0.63 -47.12 -38.22
C THR A 672 0.52 -45.60 -38.34
N LYS A 673 0.39 -45.05 -39.56
CA LYS A 673 0.13 -43.62 -39.77
C LYS A 673 -1.14 -43.16 -39.09
N LEU A 674 -2.23 -43.90 -39.25
CA LEU A 674 -3.53 -43.55 -38.67
C LEU A 674 -3.50 -43.57 -37.13
N VAL A 675 -2.77 -44.51 -36.53
CA VAL A 675 -2.53 -44.56 -35.09
C VAL A 675 -1.68 -43.38 -34.63
N MET A 676 -0.62 -43.02 -35.35
CA MET A 676 0.22 -41.85 -35.03
C MET A 676 -0.60 -40.55 -35.11
N GLU A 677 -1.35 -40.33 -36.18
CA GLU A 677 -2.25 -39.19 -36.33
C GLU A 677 -3.30 -39.16 -35.21
N GLY A 678 -3.87 -40.32 -34.86
CA GLY A 678 -4.81 -40.45 -33.74
C GLY A 678 -4.21 -40.12 -32.38
N VAL A 679 -2.93 -40.47 -32.14
CA VAL A 679 -2.20 -40.08 -30.92
C VAL A 679 -1.92 -38.58 -30.92
N GLN A 680 -1.44 -38.02 -32.02
CA GLN A 680 -1.17 -36.59 -32.15
C GLN A 680 -2.44 -35.75 -31.95
N ALA A 681 -3.56 -36.17 -32.56
CA ALA A 681 -4.85 -35.51 -32.39
C ALA A 681 -5.33 -35.54 -30.93
N ARG A 682 -5.16 -36.67 -30.22
CA ARG A 682 -5.48 -36.76 -28.78
C ARG A 682 -4.60 -35.86 -27.93
N GLN A 683 -3.29 -35.83 -28.19
CA GLN A 683 -2.36 -34.95 -27.47
C GLN A 683 -2.72 -33.47 -27.66
N LEU A 684 -3.05 -33.06 -28.88
CA LEU A 684 -3.50 -31.70 -29.17
C LEU A 684 -4.83 -31.40 -28.47
N GLN A 685 -5.78 -32.33 -28.49
CA GLN A 685 -7.06 -32.18 -27.80
C GLN A 685 -6.88 -32.03 -26.28
N GLU A 686 -5.99 -32.81 -25.67
CA GLU A 686 -5.66 -32.71 -24.25
C GLU A 686 -4.99 -31.38 -23.92
N ALA A 687 -4.03 -30.93 -24.73
CA ALA A 687 -3.39 -29.62 -24.57
C ALA A 687 -4.42 -28.47 -24.63
N LEU A 688 -5.29 -28.47 -25.64
CA LEU A 688 -6.37 -27.49 -25.77
C LEU A 688 -7.34 -27.55 -24.58
N ARG A 689 -7.65 -28.75 -24.08
CA ARG A 689 -8.53 -28.90 -22.90
C ARG A 689 -7.88 -28.30 -21.64
N TRP A 690 -6.58 -28.50 -21.44
CA TRP A 690 -5.83 -27.89 -20.34
C TRP A 690 -5.79 -26.35 -20.46
N GLU A 691 -5.62 -25.82 -21.66
CA GLU A 691 -5.67 -24.37 -21.91
C GLU A 691 -7.06 -23.80 -21.62
N ILE A 692 -8.14 -24.44 -22.10
CA ILE A 692 -9.52 -24.02 -21.81
C ILE A 692 -9.77 -24.00 -20.31
N GLN A 693 -9.40 -25.05 -19.57
CA GLN A 693 -9.57 -25.09 -18.11
C GLN A 693 -8.76 -24.00 -17.39
N THR A 694 -7.57 -23.68 -17.90
CA THR A 694 -6.73 -22.62 -17.34
C THR A 694 -7.36 -21.25 -17.60
N MET A 695 -7.85 -21.01 -18.81
CA MET A 695 -8.57 -19.78 -19.17
C MET A 695 -9.86 -19.62 -18.36
N ASP A 696 -10.60 -20.70 -18.13
CA ASP A 696 -11.83 -20.67 -17.34
C ASP A 696 -11.56 -20.29 -15.87
N LYS A 697 -10.48 -20.83 -15.28
CA LYS A 697 -10.02 -20.40 -13.94
C LYS A 697 -9.64 -18.92 -13.90
N LYS A 698 -8.90 -18.44 -14.91
CA LYS A 698 -8.53 -17.02 -15.02
C LYS A 698 -9.76 -16.12 -15.17
N LEU A 699 -10.73 -16.55 -15.99
CA LEU A 699 -11.97 -15.83 -16.20
C LEU A 699 -12.81 -15.78 -14.92
N HIS A 700 -12.88 -16.87 -14.18
CA HIS A 700 -13.54 -16.90 -12.87
C HIS A 700 -12.88 -15.94 -11.87
N GLN A 701 -11.55 -15.92 -11.80
CA GLN A 701 -10.80 -15.00 -10.93
C GLN A 701 -11.01 -13.54 -11.34
N ALA A 702 -11.02 -13.24 -12.64
CA ALA A 702 -11.31 -11.91 -13.17
C ALA A 702 -12.75 -11.47 -12.85
N ASN A 703 -13.72 -12.37 -12.93
CA ASN A 703 -15.11 -12.09 -12.55
C ASN A 703 -15.24 -11.78 -11.05
N LEU A 704 -14.58 -12.56 -10.17
CA LEU A 704 -14.57 -12.27 -8.73
C LEU A 704 -13.96 -10.90 -8.42
N LEU A 705 -12.87 -10.53 -9.12
CA LEU A 705 -12.28 -9.19 -9.01
C LEU A 705 -13.27 -8.12 -9.48
N LYS A 706 -13.90 -8.31 -10.65
CA LYS A 706 -14.92 -7.40 -11.17
C LYS A 706 -16.07 -7.21 -10.18
N ASP A 707 -16.64 -8.29 -9.65
CA ASP A 707 -17.75 -8.22 -8.68
C ASP A 707 -17.33 -7.44 -7.41
N SER A 708 -16.09 -7.60 -6.97
CA SER A 708 -15.55 -6.83 -5.84
C SER A 708 -15.41 -5.33 -6.15
N TYR A 709 -15.06 -4.97 -7.38
CA TYR A 709 -15.02 -3.59 -7.83
C TYR A 709 -16.42 -3.01 -8.01
N ASP A 710 -17.36 -3.75 -8.59
CA ASP A 710 -18.75 -3.32 -8.75
C ASP A 710 -19.40 -3.02 -7.39
N LEU A 711 -19.13 -3.84 -6.37
CA LEU A 711 -19.55 -3.56 -4.98
C LEU A 711 -18.92 -2.27 -4.44
N LYS A 712 -17.64 -2.02 -4.75
CA LYS A 712 -16.94 -0.82 -4.28
C LYS A 712 -17.41 0.45 -4.98
N VAL A 713 -17.71 0.38 -6.28
CA VAL A 713 -18.33 1.47 -7.04
C VAL A 713 -19.70 1.79 -6.46
N ALA A 714 -20.54 0.79 -6.20
CA ALA A 714 -21.84 1.01 -5.57
C ALA A 714 -21.73 1.69 -4.19
N GLN A 715 -20.73 1.33 -3.38
CA GLN A 715 -20.45 2.02 -2.11
C GLN A 715 -20.03 3.48 -2.30
N MET A 716 -19.21 3.76 -3.32
CA MET A 716 -18.76 5.11 -3.64
C MET A 716 -19.91 5.99 -4.15
N ASP A 717 -20.77 5.43 -5.00
CA ASP A 717 -21.96 6.13 -5.50
C ASP A 717 -22.92 6.50 -4.36
N GLU A 718 -23.16 5.59 -3.41
CA GLU A 718 -23.99 5.87 -2.25
C GLU A 718 -23.37 6.97 -1.37
N GLN A 719 -22.04 6.95 -1.18
CA GLN A 719 -21.35 8.03 -0.44
C GLN A 719 -21.44 9.37 -1.18
N LEU A 720 -21.22 9.39 -2.50
CA LEU A 720 -21.36 10.59 -3.33
C LEU A 720 -22.77 11.17 -3.23
N LYS A 721 -23.79 10.31 -3.20
CA LYS A 721 -25.18 10.73 -3.01
C LYS A 721 -25.40 11.40 -1.66
N VAL A 722 -24.89 10.80 -0.57
CA VAL A 722 -24.94 11.39 0.77
C VAL A 722 -24.26 12.77 0.80
N TRP A 723 -23.09 12.89 0.18
CA TRP A 723 -22.37 14.16 0.11
C TRP A 723 -23.10 15.21 -0.70
N SER A 724 -23.68 14.83 -1.84
CA SER A 724 -24.50 15.69 -2.68
C SER A 724 -25.70 16.23 -1.92
N ASP A 725 -26.40 15.37 -1.17
CA ASP A 725 -27.53 15.77 -0.33
C ASP A 725 -27.10 16.74 0.79
N GLN A 726 -25.90 16.55 1.35
CA GLN A 726 -25.34 17.41 2.39
C GLN A 726 -24.96 18.80 1.85
N VAL A 727 -24.35 18.86 0.67
CA VAL A 727 -24.09 20.12 -0.04
C VAL A 727 -25.40 20.83 -0.37
N GLY A 728 -26.43 20.10 -0.81
CA GLY A 728 -27.77 20.64 -1.04
C GLY A 728 -28.35 21.32 0.20
N LYS A 729 -28.28 20.66 1.37
CA LYS A 729 -28.74 21.23 2.65
C LYS A 729 -27.95 22.48 3.06
N LEU A 730 -26.62 22.45 2.96
CA LEU A 730 -25.79 23.61 3.28
C LEU A 730 -26.07 24.80 2.34
N ALA A 731 -26.36 24.54 1.06
CA ALA A 731 -26.76 25.56 0.11
C ALA A 731 -28.14 26.18 0.48
N GLU A 732 -29.10 25.35 0.89
CA GLU A 732 -30.41 25.82 1.39
C GLU A 732 -30.25 26.68 2.66
N ASP A 733 -29.46 26.22 3.64
CA ASP A 733 -29.19 26.95 4.88
C ASP A 733 -28.48 28.30 4.61
N GLY A 734 -27.55 28.30 3.66
CA GLY A 734 -26.87 29.52 3.19
C GLY A 734 -27.83 30.50 2.52
N TRP A 735 -28.75 30.01 1.69
CA TRP A 735 -29.80 30.82 1.08
C TRP A 735 -30.76 31.40 2.14
N GLN A 736 -31.18 30.59 3.11
CA GLN A 736 -32.02 31.04 4.22
C GLN A 736 -31.34 32.12 5.07
N SER A 737 -30.06 31.93 5.42
CA SER A 737 -29.27 32.91 6.17
C SER A 737 -29.08 34.22 5.41
N THR A 738 -28.79 34.14 4.11
CA THR A 738 -28.66 35.34 3.25
C THR A 738 -29.99 36.11 3.19
N THR A 739 -31.10 35.40 2.99
CA THR A 739 -32.45 36.00 2.98
C THR A 739 -32.79 36.65 4.32
N ALA A 740 -32.47 35.99 5.45
CA ALA A 740 -32.65 36.56 6.77
C ALA A 740 -31.81 37.82 6.97
N PHE A 741 -30.54 37.80 6.56
CA PHE A 741 -29.65 38.96 6.60
C PHE A 741 -30.22 40.13 5.78
N ASP A 742 -30.64 39.91 4.54
CA ASP A 742 -31.24 40.94 3.70
C ASP A 742 -32.50 41.55 4.33
N ASN A 743 -33.34 40.73 4.97
CA ASN A 743 -34.51 41.20 5.71
C ASN A 743 -34.11 42.05 6.93
N THR A 744 -33.10 41.64 7.70
CA THR A 744 -32.61 42.45 8.84
C THR A 744 -31.99 43.76 8.37
N LYS A 745 -31.26 43.76 7.24
CA LYS A 745 -30.69 44.95 6.63
C LYS A 745 -31.77 45.92 6.17
N LYS A 746 -32.84 45.44 5.54
CA LYS A 746 -34.01 46.25 5.18
C LYS A 746 -34.63 46.91 6.41
N ARG A 747 -34.89 46.13 7.47
CA ARG A 747 -35.43 46.67 8.74
C ARG A 747 -34.51 47.70 9.39
N PHE A 748 -33.19 47.48 9.35
CA PHE A 748 -32.23 48.46 9.85
C PHE A 748 -32.31 49.78 9.08
N LEU A 749 -32.38 49.73 7.75
CA LEU A 749 -32.55 50.92 6.92
C LEU A 749 -33.87 51.64 7.22
N GLU A 750 -34.97 50.90 7.40
CA GLU A 750 -36.26 51.47 7.81
C GLU A 750 -36.14 52.21 9.15
N VAL A 751 -35.61 51.56 10.19
CA VAL A 751 -35.40 52.18 11.52
C VAL A 751 -34.46 53.38 11.44
N GLN A 752 -33.41 53.32 10.60
CA GLN A 752 -32.50 54.44 10.39
C GLN A 752 -33.24 55.64 9.76
N THR A 753 -34.11 55.41 8.78
CA THR A 753 -34.93 56.47 8.17
C THR A 753 -35.93 57.07 9.16
N GLU A 754 -36.54 56.25 10.02
CA GLU A 754 -37.44 56.72 11.07
C GLU A 754 -36.69 57.55 12.13
N SER A 755 -35.51 57.07 12.57
CA SER A 755 -34.64 57.81 13.48
C SER A 755 -34.24 59.17 12.90
N TYR A 756 -33.92 59.23 11.61
CA TYR A 756 -33.62 60.48 10.92
C TYR A 756 -34.82 61.44 10.91
N LYS A 757 -36.03 60.95 10.59
CA LYS A 757 -37.27 61.75 10.64
C LYS A 757 -37.56 62.28 12.05
N LEU A 758 -37.40 61.44 13.07
CA LEU A 758 -37.57 61.84 14.48
C LEU A 758 -36.55 62.91 14.89
N ARG A 759 -35.29 62.78 14.44
CA ARG A 759 -34.25 63.78 14.70
C ARG A 759 -34.58 65.13 14.05
N GLN A 760 -35.05 65.12 12.80
CA GLN A 760 -35.51 66.36 12.14
C GLN A 760 -36.71 66.98 12.88
N SER A 761 -37.64 66.17 13.36
CA SER A 761 -38.78 66.65 14.16
C SER A 761 -38.32 67.28 15.48
N LEU A 762 -37.36 66.65 16.16
CA LEU A 762 -36.76 67.16 17.40
C LEU A 762 -36.04 68.49 17.17
N ASP A 763 -35.24 68.60 16.11
CA ASP A 763 -34.55 69.85 15.75
C ASP A 763 -35.56 70.97 15.43
N GLY A 764 -36.64 70.64 14.70
CA GLY A 764 -37.78 71.53 14.49
C GLY A 764 -38.48 71.96 15.78
N ALA A 765 -38.54 71.10 16.80
CA ALA A 765 -39.09 71.44 18.11
C ALA A 765 -38.11 72.32 18.92
N LEU A 766 -36.81 72.01 18.91
CA LEU A 766 -35.78 72.80 19.59
C LEU A 766 -35.70 74.23 19.03
N THR A 767 -35.75 74.40 17.72
CA THR A 767 -35.78 75.73 17.08
C THR A 767 -37.04 76.52 17.44
N LYS A 768 -38.20 75.87 17.59
CA LYS A 768 -39.42 76.51 18.10
C LYS A 768 -39.27 76.94 19.55
N VAL A 769 -38.73 76.08 20.42
CA VAL A 769 -38.47 76.41 21.83
C VAL A 769 -37.52 77.60 21.93
N GLU A 770 -36.45 77.63 21.13
CA GLU A 770 -35.49 78.74 21.15
C GLU A 770 -36.14 80.05 20.69
N LYS A 771 -36.99 80.02 19.64
CA LYS A 771 -37.81 81.19 19.25
C LYS A 771 -38.73 81.65 20.38
N SER A 772 -39.47 80.73 21.01
CA SER A 772 -40.33 81.09 22.14
C SER A 772 -39.55 81.64 23.34
N ARG A 773 -38.31 81.18 23.58
CA ARG A 773 -37.44 81.75 24.62
C ARG A 773 -37.03 83.18 24.30
N LEU A 774 -36.71 83.48 23.04
CA LEU A 774 -36.43 84.84 22.59
C LEU A 774 -37.66 85.73 22.74
N ASP A 775 -38.84 85.26 22.31
CA ASP A 775 -40.10 86.01 22.46
C ASP A 775 -40.39 86.33 23.94
N ILE A 776 -40.20 85.35 24.85
CA ILE A 776 -40.34 85.56 26.30
C ILE A 776 -39.32 86.59 26.81
N ALA A 777 -38.07 86.54 26.34
CA ALA A 777 -37.05 87.51 26.73
C ALA A 777 -37.42 88.94 26.29
N ASP A 778 -37.94 89.11 25.08
CA ASP A 778 -38.41 90.40 24.57
C ASP A 778 -39.60 90.92 25.37
N LEU A 779 -40.59 90.06 25.66
CA LEU A 779 -41.72 90.38 26.55
C LEU A 779 -41.25 90.82 27.95
N LEU A 780 -40.26 90.15 28.53
CA LEU A 780 -39.68 90.55 29.82
C LEU A 780 -38.95 91.91 29.74
N ILE A 781 -38.29 92.22 28.63
CA ILE A 781 -37.68 93.53 28.39
C ILE A 781 -38.75 94.60 28.28
N GLU A 782 -39.84 94.36 27.57
CA GLU A 782 -40.98 95.28 27.46
C GLU A 782 -41.64 95.53 28.83
N LEU A 783 -41.95 94.48 29.59
CA LEU A 783 -42.46 94.60 30.97
C LEU A 783 -41.54 95.43 31.87
N ARG A 784 -40.21 95.25 31.75
CA ARG A 784 -39.23 96.07 32.47
C ARG A 784 -39.25 97.53 32.01
N LYS A 785 -39.43 97.81 30.71
CA LYS A 785 -39.57 99.19 30.20
C LYS A 785 -40.85 99.84 30.74
N GLU A 786 -41.99 99.15 30.68
CA GLU A 786 -43.29 99.57 31.21
C GLU A 786 -43.21 99.89 32.71
N SER A 787 -42.63 98.97 33.50
CA SER A 787 -42.41 99.14 34.94
C SER A 787 -41.52 100.35 35.25
N ARG A 788 -40.46 100.58 34.48
CA ARG A 788 -39.61 101.77 34.62
C ARG A 788 -40.36 103.06 34.32
N PHE A 789 -41.23 103.07 33.30
CA PHE A 789 -42.06 104.23 32.97
C PHE A 789 -43.08 104.52 34.07
N ASN A 790 -43.77 103.48 34.57
CA ASN A 790 -44.69 103.60 35.69
C ASN A 790 -44.01 104.07 36.97
N ARG A 791 -42.81 103.57 37.27
CA ARG A 791 -41.99 104.04 38.40
C ARG A 791 -41.62 105.52 38.27
N LYS A 792 -41.18 105.96 37.09
CA LYS A 792 -40.89 107.39 36.84
C LYS A 792 -42.12 108.27 37.05
N ARG A 793 -43.30 107.86 36.57
CA ARG A 793 -44.56 108.59 36.80
C ARG A 793 -44.90 108.71 38.29
N ILE A 794 -44.67 107.65 39.07
CA ILE A 794 -44.89 107.67 40.53
C ILE A 794 -43.87 108.59 41.20
N GLU A 795 -42.60 108.53 40.82
CA GLU A 795 -41.53 109.41 41.32
C GLU A 795 -41.83 110.90 41.03
N GLU A 796 -42.26 111.23 39.82
CA GLU A 796 -42.67 112.59 39.42
C GLU A 796 -43.88 113.07 40.24
N SER A 797 -44.88 112.21 40.48
CA SER A 797 -46.04 112.54 41.32
C SER A 797 -45.65 112.79 42.78
N MET A 798 -44.75 111.96 43.33
CA MET A 798 -44.20 112.13 44.67
C MET A 798 -43.41 113.44 44.81
N GLU A 799 -42.66 113.83 43.78
CA GLU A 799 -41.92 115.08 43.77
C GLU A 799 -42.86 116.29 43.79
N VAL A 800 -43.95 116.25 42.99
CA VAL A 800 -45.01 117.27 43.03
C VAL A 800 -45.64 117.37 44.42
N MET A 801 -45.96 116.25 45.05
CA MET A 801 -46.53 116.24 46.41
C MET A 801 -45.55 116.77 47.45
N THR A 802 -44.26 116.48 47.29
CA THR A 802 -43.19 116.98 48.16
C THR A 802 -43.05 118.50 48.04
N ARG A 803 -43.06 119.06 46.83
CA ARG A 803 -43.06 120.52 46.61
C ARG A 803 -44.29 121.20 47.21
N LYS A 804 -45.47 120.58 47.09
CA LYS A 804 -46.72 121.09 47.71
C LYS A 804 -46.64 121.08 49.24
N ALA A 805 -46.08 120.03 49.83
CA ALA A 805 -45.86 119.94 51.27
C ALA A 805 -44.81 120.93 51.78
N ALA A 806 -43.80 121.28 50.97
CA ALA A 806 -42.81 122.31 51.31
C ALA A 806 -43.45 123.71 51.31
N PHE A 807 -44.25 124.05 50.29
CA PHE A 807 -44.97 125.32 50.21
C PHE A 807 -45.91 125.56 51.40
N LEU A 808 -46.69 124.56 51.80
CA LEU A 808 -47.58 124.65 52.96
C LEU A 808 -46.80 124.86 54.28
N ARG A 809 -45.63 124.22 54.42
CA ARG A 809 -44.76 124.41 55.59
C ARG A 809 -44.18 125.82 55.67
N GLU A 810 -43.84 126.43 54.54
CA GLU A 810 -43.35 127.80 54.48
C GLU A 810 -44.44 128.82 54.85
N GLN A 811 -45.69 128.60 54.40
CA GLN A 811 -46.85 129.42 54.73
C GLN A 811 -47.24 129.36 56.22
N THR A 812 -46.91 128.26 56.91
CA THR A 812 -47.23 128.06 58.34
C THR A 812 -46.23 128.73 59.29
N LYS A 813 -45.00 128.99 58.85
CA LYS A 813 -43.92 129.57 59.67
C LYS A 813 -44.06 131.09 59.93
N GLY A 814 -44.91 131.79 59.18
CA GLY A 814 -45.16 133.24 59.33
C GLY A 814 -46.45 133.63 60.08
N SER A 815 -47.20 132.66 60.64
CA SER A 815 -48.48 132.94 61.28
C SER A 815 -48.32 133.51 62.70
N THR A 816 -48.56 134.81 62.86
CA THR A 816 -48.62 135.54 64.14
C THR A 816 -49.67 134.99 65.11
N VAL A 817 -50.69 134.27 64.62
CA VAL A 817 -51.73 133.62 65.43
C VAL A 817 -51.17 132.41 66.18
N LEU A 818 -50.31 131.62 65.55
CA LEU A 818 -49.64 130.47 66.18
C LEU A 818 -48.63 130.89 67.26
N GLN A 819 -48.02 132.06 67.11
CA GLN A 819 -47.10 132.61 68.11
C GLN A 819 -47.85 133.17 69.32
N LYS A 820 -49.00 133.84 69.12
CA LYS A 820 -49.88 134.28 70.22
C LYS A 820 -50.47 133.10 71.01
N LEU A 821 -50.95 132.05 70.34
CA LEU A 821 -51.44 130.83 71.01
C LEU A 821 -50.34 130.13 71.83
N ARG A 822 -49.09 130.10 71.35
CA ARG A 822 -47.97 129.55 72.12
C ARG A 822 -47.62 130.40 73.35
N GLN A 823 -47.78 131.72 73.27
CA GLN A 823 -47.57 132.65 74.39
C GLN A 823 -48.69 132.51 75.44
N GLU A 824 -49.95 132.45 75.02
CA GLU A 824 -51.12 132.25 75.89
C GLU A 824 -51.06 130.90 76.63
N VAL A 825 -50.67 129.81 75.95
CA VAL A 825 -50.47 128.50 76.61
C VAL A 825 -49.36 128.57 77.67
N LYS A 826 -48.35 129.42 77.48
CA LYS A 826 -47.27 129.62 78.45
C LYS A 826 -47.73 130.42 79.67
N GLU A 827 -48.58 131.43 79.47
CA GLU A 827 -49.21 132.22 80.56
C GLU A 827 -50.19 131.37 81.38
N TYR A 828 -51.07 130.60 80.73
CA TYR A 828 -52.00 129.69 81.42
C TYR A 828 -51.26 128.59 82.22
N ARG A 829 -50.14 128.06 81.71
CA ARG A 829 -49.30 127.13 82.49
C ARG A 829 -48.63 127.78 83.71
N GLY A 830 -48.41 129.11 83.71
CA GLY A 830 -47.81 129.84 84.83
C GLY A 830 -48.74 129.96 86.05
N ILE A 831 -50.04 130.17 85.83
CA ILE A 831 -51.05 130.34 86.90
C ILE A 831 -51.23 129.05 87.74
N LEU A 832 -51.03 127.90 87.12
CA LEU A 832 -51.19 126.58 87.75
C LEU A 832 -50.02 126.21 88.69
N LYS A 833 -48.93 126.98 88.72
CA LYS A 833 -47.77 126.70 89.57
C LYS A 833 -47.94 127.25 91.00
N CYS A 834 -47.47 126.50 91.99
CA CYS A 834 -47.53 126.80 93.42
C CYS A 834 -46.80 128.11 93.73
N SER A 835 -47.45 129.02 94.45
CA SER A 835 -46.91 130.33 94.81
C SER A 835 -45.72 130.30 95.78
N ILE A 836 -45.39 129.14 96.38
CA ILE A 836 -44.24 129.00 97.28
C ILE A 836 -42.98 128.56 96.52
N CYS A 837 -43.11 127.69 95.50
CA CYS A 837 -41.94 127.17 94.77
C CYS A 837 -41.89 127.56 93.29
N HIS A 838 -42.95 128.13 92.71
CA HIS A 838 -43.08 128.54 91.31
C HIS A 838 -42.75 127.47 90.24
N ASP A 839 -42.69 126.21 90.65
CA ASP A 839 -42.26 125.11 89.79
C ASP A 839 -43.34 124.02 89.71
N ARG A 840 -43.72 123.48 90.87
CA ARG A 840 -44.74 122.42 90.99
C ARG A 840 -46.15 122.97 90.86
N GLN A 841 -47.06 122.19 90.30
CA GLN A 841 -48.48 122.56 90.20
C GLN A 841 -49.16 122.62 91.58
N LYS A 842 -50.24 123.38 91.70
CA LYS A 842 -51.06 123.45 92.92
C LYS A 842 -51.86 122.15 93.06
N GLU A 843 -51.65 121.41 94.15
CA GLU A 843 -52.18 120.05 94.38
C GLU A 843 -52.95 119.93 95.70
N VAL A 844 -52.82 120.89 96.62
CA VAL A 844 -53.47 120.85 97.93
C VAL A 844 -54.06 122.21 98.28
N VAL A 845 -55.16 122.18 99.02
CA VAL A 845 -55.83 123.35 99.57
C VAL A 845 -55.87 123.28 101.10
N ILE A 846 -55.55 124.39 101.76
CA ILE A 846 -55.75 124.53 103.21
C ILE A 846 -57.20 124.97 103.43
N THR A 847 -58.06 124.05 103.85
CA THR A 847 -59.53 124.21 103.96
C THR A 847 -59.97 125.35 104.88
N LYS A 848 -59.13 125.79 105.84
CA LYS A 848 -59.44 126.96 106.69
C LYS A 848 -59.35 128.30 105.97
N CYS A 849 -58.55 128.41 104.91
CA CYS A 849 -58.34 129.68 104.20
C CYS A 849 -58.43 129.57 102.67
N PHE A 850 -58.75 128.38 102.16
CA PHE A 850 -58.87 128.04 100.74
C PHE A 850 -57.68 128.43 99.85
N HIS A 851 -56.48 128.58 100.42
CA HIS A 851 -55.26 128.85 99.65
C HIS A 851 -54.62 127.56 99.13
N LEU A 852 -54.20 127.59 97.87
CA LEU A 852 -53.76 126.44 97.08
C LEU A 852 -52.25 126.44 96.86
N PHE A 853 -51.61 125.30 97.14
CA PHE A 853 -50.16 125.11 97.04
C PHE A 853 -49.84 123.70 96.54
N CYS A 854 -48.57 123.39 96.27
CA CYS A 854 -48.17 122.00 96.04
C CYS A 854 -48.10 121.25 97.37
N HIS A 855 -48.34 119.93 97.34
CA HIS A 855 -48.40 119.10 98.53
C HIS A 855 -47.13 119.24 99.39
N GLN A 856 -45.96 119.25 98.74
CA GLN A 856 -44.66 119.35 99.41
C GLN A 856 -44.44 120.68 100.16
N CYS A 857 -44.97 121.81 99.68
CA CYS A 857 -44.79 123.10 100.34
C CYS A 857 -45.70 123.26 101.57
N VAL A 858 -46.90 122.67 101.54
CA VAL A 858 -47.79 122.64 102.70
C VAL A 858 -47.29 121.66 103.75
N GLN A 859 -46.82 120.48 103.33
CA GLN A 859 -46.25 119.48 104.23
C GLN A 859 -45.05 120.05 105.02
N LYS A 860 -44.10 120.73 104.35
CA LYS A 860 -42.99 121.42 105.04
C LYS A 860 -43.46 122.48 106.06
N THR A 861 -44.64 123.07 105.86
CA THR A 861 -45.20 124.05 106.80
C THR A 861 -45.91 123.37 107.98
N ILE A 862 -46.47 122.18 107.79
CA ILE A 862 -47.04 121.35 108.87
C ILE A 862 -45.94 120.79 109.79
N ASP A 863 -44.81 120.36 109.20
CA ASP A 863 -43.67 119.79 109.93
C ASP A 863 -42.89 120.86 110.73
N SER A 864 -43.00 122.14 110.34
CA SER A 864 -42.46 123.27 111.08
C SER A 864 -43.33 123.63 112.29
N ARG A 865 -42.70 124.03 113.41
CA ARG A 865 -43.42 124.45 114.64
C ARG A 865 -44.32 125.68 114.43
N GLN A 866 -44.20 126.40 113.33
CA GLN A 866 -45.05 127.54 112.97
C GLN A 866 -46.10 127.13 111.91
N ARG A 867 -47.13 126.41 112.33
CA ARG A 867 -48.21 125.91 111.47
C ARG A 867 -49.22 127.01 111.10
N LYS A 868 -48.79 127.98 110.29
CA LYS A 868 -49.58 129.11 109.78
C LYS A 868 -49.48 129.16 108.25
N CYS A 869 -50.59 129.49 107.57
CA CYS A 869 -50.62 129.58 106.11
C CYS A 869 -49.67 130.69 105.62
N ARG A 870 -48.80 130.39 104.65
CA ARG A 870 -47.82 131.34 104.10
C ARG A 870 -48.44 132.54 103.39
N THR A 871 -49.69 132.42 102.91
CA THR A 871 -50.39 133.50 102.21
C THR A 871 -51.18 134.42 103.14
N CYS A 872 -51.80 133.90 104.21
CA CYS A 872 -52.68 134.69 105.07
C CYS A 872 -52.44 134.57 106.58
N GLY A 873 -51.45 133.80 107.02
CA GLY A 873 -51.05 133.71 108.43
C GLY A 873 -51.98 132.92 109.35
N MET A 874 -53.13 132.43 108.88
CA MET A 874 -54.06 131.63 109.69
C MET A 874 -53.45 130.26 110.07
N SER A 875 -53.62 129.86 111.33
CA SER A 875 -53.12 128.58 111.84
C SER A 875 -53.96 127.39 111.36
N PHE A 876 -53.30 126.35 110.85
CA PHE A 876 -53.94 125.15 110.30
C PHE A 876 -53.24 123.86 110.76
N GLY A 877 -54.01 122.79 110.97
CA GLY A 877 -53.51 121.46 111.33
C GLY A 877 -53.43 120.51 110.12
N PRO A 878 -52.87 119.29 110.30
CA PRO A 878 -52.80 118.28 109.25
C PRO A 878 -54.17 117.92 108.65
N ASN A 879 -55.21 117.86 109.49
CA ASN A 879 -56.59 117.57 109.08
C ASN A 879 -57.23 118.70 108.24
N ASP A 880 -56.65 119.90 108.26
CA ASP A 880 -57.16 121.05 107.52
C ASP A 880 -56.63 121.09 106.06
N VAL A 881 -55.80 120.12 105.65
CA VAL A 881 -55.22 120.07 104.29
C VAL A 881 -55.86 118.97 103.47
N LYS A 882 -56.47 119.34 102.33
CA LYS A 882 -57.09 118.39 101.39
C LYS A 882 -56.43 118.50 100.02
N SER A 883 -56.23 117.36 99.35
CA SER A 883 -55.74 117.31 97.98
C SER A 883 -56.82 117.75 96.98
N ILE A 884 -56.39 118.39 95.90
CA ILE A 884 -57.21 118.84 94.78
C ILE A 884 -56.53 118.45 93.46
N TYR A 885 -57.33 118.16 92.44
CA TYR A 885 -56.87 117.83 91.09
C TYR A 885 -57.29 118.96 90.13
N ILE A 886 -56.35 119.55 89.38
CA ILE A 886 -56.56 120.69 88.45
C ILE A 886 -56.29 120.27 87.01
#